data_AF-A0A670ZD91-F1
#
_entry.id   AF-A0A670ZD91-F1
#
_cell.length_a   1.000
_cell.length_b   1.000
_cell.length_c   1.000
_cell.angle_alpha   90.00
_cell.angle_beta   90.00
_cell.angle_gamma   90.00
#
_symmetry.space_group_name_H-M   'P 1'
#
loop_
_entity.id
_entity.type
_entity.pdbx_description
1 polymer ?
#
loop_
_entity_poly.entity_id
_entity_poly.type
_entity_poly.pdbx_seq_one_letter_code
_entity_poly.pdbx_strand_id
1 'polypeptide(L)'
;MPWSSLFCPRPYRNSRIRMSATEDLLKIDEELYSRQLYVLGHEAMQKMATATVLVSGMTGLGVEIAKNVILAGVKSVTLHDQDDAQWRDLSSQFYLSENNVGQNRAKVSQEHLSKLNDNVEVIPHTSELTENFLATFKVVVLTNSSLKEQLDISDFCHANQICFVLANTKGLAGYVFCDFGENFVVYDPSEADPASAAIKHITLGNPGLLTVAHDDEQGHFFMDGDWVMFSEIEGMTQLNGSKPRQICVKGKNTLEIGDTSSFSPYQHGGIITQVKMPQKHSYKSLRACMANPKFNTQDSKKMFRYHTLHAAFQALHTFQNKYGRLPSPQNQEDADMLVELVRIPAMDQEQENLIRTFAYGCMGDLSPMNSFIGGLAAQEVLKAVSGKFTPLDQWLYFDAYECLPEGDQLTEKNCAPCDSRYDGQIAVFGADFQKRLGKQKYFLVGAGAIGCELLKNFAMIGLAAGEGGEITVTDMDIIEKSNLNRQFLFRPQDVSKQKSEVAAAAVRRMNPNINVIAQKNQVGPDTEHFYGDDFFLGLDGVVSALDNFQARNHVGERCVHYLKPLLDSGTDGTMGNALVFVPYLTKTHGHIQDGDGRDFPLCTLRYFPSNIQHTIQWARNQFEDLFKRRAEDTNKFLRDPTFFEKEGMETWEMLNQMKMSLKEQPHCWRDCVAWARKLWERLFCHDILQLLYNYPPEHESSPGLPFWSGSMRCPHQLQFDYNNTTHKNFIVSASRLFAKTHRLLVHEDEATTSQVLLELHLPPFHPHKGIHIPATDEEIPTLPIASADNVLFIPYHSKDLTWPAPNMSFRSDKAGRTQARMGKAKRGA
;
A
#
# COMPACT_ATOMS: atom_id res chain seq x y z
N MET A 1 -35.06 -53.83 -28.65
CA MET A 1 -36.49 -53.55 -28.92
C MET A 1 -37.32 -54.70 -28.36
N PRO A 2 -38.59 -54.53 -27.93
CA PRO A 2 -39.47 -53.34 -27.92
C PRO A 2 -39.87 -52.90 -26.46
N TRP A 3 -40.11 -51.61 -26.13
CA TRP A 3 -41.33 -50.77 -26.31
C TRP A 3 -42.57 -51.33 -25.56
N SER A 4 -43.45 -50.60 -24.85
CA SER A 4 -43.71 -49.17 -24.59
C SER A 4 -44.93 -49.09 -23.62
N SER A 5 -44.93 -48.29 -22.55
CA SER A 5 -45.57 -46.96 -22.40
C SER A 5 -46.89 -46.91 -21.59
N LEU A 6 -47.01 -45.81 -20.82
CA LEU A 6 -48.21 -45.07 -20.34
C LEU A 6 -48.54 -45.16 -18.83
N PHE A 7 -48.19 -44.11 -18.07
CA PHE A 7 -49.11 -43.06 -17.58
C PHE A 7 -48.38 -42.10 -16.60
N CYS A 8 -48.68 -40.80 -16.70
CA CYS A 8 -48.17 -39.66 -15.91
C CYS A 8 -49.38 -38.73 -15.62
N PRO A 9 -49.29 -37.60 -14.87
CA PRO A 9 -49.05 -37.36 -13.43
C PRO A 9 -50.12 -36.42 -12.79
N ARG A 10 -49.99 -36.04 -11.50
CA ARG A 10 -50.47 -34.77 -10.85
C ARG A 10 -50.18 -34.74 -9.32
N PRO A 11 -50.16 -33.59 -8.61
CA PRO A 11 -49.35 -32.37 -8.80
C PRO A 11 -48.64 -31.91 -7.48
N TYR A 12 -47.51 -31.18 -7.61
CA TYR A 12 -46.81 -30.53 -6.50
C TYR A 12 -47.51 -29.22 -6.05
N ARG A 13 -47.65 -29.01 -4.74
CA ARG A 13 -48.14 -27.77 -4.12
C ARG A 13 -47.02 -27.05 -3.36
N ASN A 14 -46.94 -25.75 -3.62
CA ASN A 14 -46.06 -24.72 -3.03
C ASN A 14 -45.88 -24.79 -1.50
N SER A 15 -44.62 -24.74 -1.06
CA SER A 15 -44.24 -24.12 0.21
C SER A 15 -43.21 -23.03 -0.05
N ARG A 16 -43.63 -21.78 0.17
CA ARG A 16 -42.79 -20.58 0.13
C ARG A 16 -41.67 -20.70 1.17
N ILE A 17 -40.45 -20.93 0.71
CA ILE A 17 -39.24 -20.72 1.52
C ILE A 17 -38.99 -19.20 1.51
N ARG A 18 -39.12 -18.55 2.66
CA ARG A 18 -38.55 -17.21 2.88
C ARG A 18 -37.03 -17.37 2.78
N MET A 19 -36.45 -16.88 1.69
CA MET A 19 -35.00 -16.68 1.59
C MET A 19 -34.61 -15.63 2.64
N SER A 20 -33.89 -16.04 3.68
CA SER A 20 -33.11 -15.10 4.49
C SER A 20 -31.87 -14.72 3.69
N ALA A 21 -31.87 -13.52 3.12
CA ALA A 21 -30.70 -12.91 2.51
C ALA A 21 -29.73 -12.47 3.62
N THR A 22 -28.84 -13.38 4.01
CA THR A 22 -27.53 -13.05 4.56
C THR A 22 -26.57 -13.93 3.78
N GLU A 23 -26.07 -13.41 2.66
CA GLU A 23 -24.86 -13.95 2.04
C GLU A 23 -23.79 -13.96 3.13
N ASP A 24 -23.25 -15.13 3.46
CA ASP A 24 -22.01 -15.22 4.23
C ASP A 24 -20.93 -14.51 3.39
N LEU A 25 -20.73 -13.21 3.67
CA LEU A 25 -19.73 -12.38 3.00
C LEU A 25 -18.39 -13.12 3.04
N LEU A 26 -17.75 -13.29 1.87
CA LEU A 26 -16.43 -13.89 1.76
C LEU A 26 -15.49 -13.16 2.74
N LYS A 27 -15.00 -13.89 3.74
CA LYS A 27 -14.15 -13.33 4.77
C LYS A 27 -12.76 -13.07 4.18
N ILE A 28 -12.37 -11.81 4.11
CA ILE A 28 -11.04 -11.40 3.65
C ILE A 28 -10.00 -11.77 4.72
N ASP A 29 -8.86 -12.33 4.30
CA ASP A 29 -7.70 -12.54 5.19
C ASP A 29 -6.99 -11.21 5.43
N GLU A 30 -7.42 -10.49 6.48
CA GLU A 30 -6.87 -9.17 6.83
C GLU A 30 -5.38 -9.22 7.20
N GLU A 31 -4.82 -10.38 7.55
CA GLU A 31 -3.39 -10.49 7.84
C GLU A 31 -2.55 -10.53 6.56
N LEU A 32 -3.04 -11.24 5.53
CA LEU A 32 -2.38 -11.31 4.23
C LEU A 32 -2.53 -9.98 3.48
N TYR A 33 -3.76 -9.46 3.45
CA TYR A 33 -4.13 -8.29 2.65
C TYR A 33 -4.06 -6.96 3.40
N SER A 34 -3.53 -6.94 4.64
CA SER A 34 -3.52 -5.75 5.52
C SER A 34 -3.19 -4.44 4.80
N ARG A 35 -2.10 -4.41 4.02
CA ARG A 35 -1.66 -3.17 3.34
C ARG A 35 -2.51 -2.82 2.13
N GLN A 36 -2.96 -3.82 1.39
CA GLN A 36 -3.84 -3.62 0.24
C GLN A 36 -5.25 -3.17 0.67
N LEU A 37 -5.72 -3.59 1.85
CA LEU A 37 -7.00 -3.18 2.40
C LEU A 37 -7.07 -1.67 2.65
N TYR A 38 -5.97 -1.02 3.04
CA TYR A 38 -5.93 0.43 3.20
C TYR A 38 -6.07 1.18 1.87
N VAL A 39 -5.61 0.57 0.76
CA VAL A 39 -5.70 1.13 -0.59
C VAL A 39 -7.07 0.89 -1.21
N LEU A 40 -7.53 -0.37 -1.17
CA LEU A 40 -8.73 -0.81 -1.90
C LEU A 40 -10.00 -0.79 -1.04
N GLY A 41 -9.89 -1.05 0.27
CA GLY A 41 -11.04 -1.21 1.15
C GLY A 41 -11.76 -2.56 0.98
N HIS A 42 -12.54 -2.94 2.00
CA HIS A 42 -13.20 -4.24 2.06
C HIS A 42 -14.17 -4.48 0.90
N GLU A 43 -14.96 -3.48 0.50
CA GLU A 43 -15.98 -3.67 -0.54
C GLU A 43 -15.35 -3.99 -1.91
N ALA A 44 -14.29 -3.28 -2.29
CA ALA A 44 -13.57 -3.54 -3.54
C ALA A 44 -12.95 -4.94 -3.55
N MET A 45 -12.34 -5.34 -2.43
CA MET A 45 -11.74 -6.67 -2.28
C MET A 45 -12.78 -7.80 -2.29
N GLN A 46 -13.98 -7.59 -1.74
CA GLN A 46 -15.08 -8.56 -1.84
C GLN A 46 -15.54 -8.76 -3.29
N LYS A 47 -15.66 -7.66 -4.07
CA LYS A 47 -15.98 -7.75 -5.50
C LYS A 47 -14.88 -8.51 -6.26
N MET A 48 -13.61 -8.18 -6.01
CA MET A 48 -12.45 -8.87 -6.59
C MET A 48 -12.48 -10.38 -6.34
N ALA A 49 -12.75 -10.79 -5.09
CA ALA A 49 -12.77 -12.20 -4.68
C ALA A 49 -13.82 -13.06 -5.40
N THR A 50 -14.74 -12.45 -6.15
CA THR A 50 -15.74 -13.16 -6.96
C THR A 50 -15.45 -13.14 -8.46
N ALA A 51 -14.48 -12.34 -8.91
CA ALA A 51 -14.20 -12.10 -10.32
C ALA A 51 -13.26 -13.13 -10.94
N THR A 52 -13.60 -13.60 -12.13
CA THR A 52 -12.77 -14.48 -12.97
C THR A 52 -12.04 -13.66 -14.03
N VAL A 53 -10.73 -13.86 -14.16
CA VAL A 53 -9.86 -13.11 -15.08
C VAL A 53 -9.16 -14.07 -16.05
N LEU A 54 -9.14 -13.72 -17.34
CA LEU A 54 -8.30 -14.38 -18.34
C LEU A 54 -7.10 -13.50 -18.66
N VAL A 55 -5.89 -14.06 -18.65
CA VAL A 55 -4.68 -13.42 -19.18
C VAL A 55 -4.16 -14.28 -20.34
N SER A 56 -4.25 -13.74 -21.55
CA SER A 56 -3.85 -14.41 -22.80
C SER A 56 -2.52 -13.85 -23.31
N GLY A 57 -1.60 -14.75 -23.66
CA GLY A 57 -0.19 -14.48 -23.90
C GLY A 57 0.60 -14.51 -22.58
N MET A 58 1.59 -15.39 -22.49
CA MET A 58 2.33 -15.69 -21.25
C MET A 58 3.84 -15.53 -21.42
N THR A 59 4.23 -14.54 -22.22
CA THR A 59 5.58 -13.94 -22.22
C THR A 59 5.79 -13.10 -20.95
N GLY A 60 6.89 -12.33 -20.86
CA GLY A 60 7.18 -11.50 -19.68
C GLY A 60 6.07 -10.52 -19.29
N LEU A 61 5.39 -9.91 -20.26
CA LEU A 61 4.29 -8.99 -19.97
C LEU A 61 3.09 -9.72 -19.35
N GLY A 62 2.71 -10.86 -19.94
CA GLY A 62 1.59 -11.67 -19.44
C GLY A 62 1.82 -12.22 -18.04
N VAL A 63 3.02 -12.76 -17.78
CA VAL A 63 3.37 -13.28 -16.44
C VAL A 63 3.42 -12.18 -15.38
N GLU A 64 3.84 -10.97 -15.75
CA GLU A 64 3.84 -9.82 -14.85
C GLU A 64 2.42 -9.39 -14.46
N ILE A 65 1.52 -9.30 -15.45
CA ILE A 65 0.10 -8.99 -15.21
C ILE A 65 -0.53 -10.06 -14.32
N ALA A 66 -0.33 -11.34 -14.67
CA ALA A 66 -0.87 -12.46 -13.91
C ALA A 66 -0.35 -12.47 -12.46
N LYS A 67 0.96 -12.25 -12.25
CA LYS A 67 1.57 -12.15 -10.91
C LYS A 67 0.84 -11.10 -10.06
N ASN A 68 0.65 -9.89 -10.59
CA ASN A 68 0.00 -8.80 -9.85
C ASN A 68 -1.48 -9.08 -9.57
N VAL A 69 -2.24 -9.60 -10.54
CA VAL A 69 -3.67 -9.93 -10.38
C VAL A 69 -3.88 -11.06 -9.37
N ILE A 70 -3.01 -12.08 -9.37
CA ILE A 70 -3.06 -13.20 -8.41
C ILE A 70 -2.74 -12.72 -7.00
N LEU A 71 -1.70 -11.90 -6.83
CA LEU A 71 -1.35 -11.33 -5.53
C LEU A 71 -2.47 -10.45 -4.98
N ALA A 72 -3.21 -9.74 -5.85
CA ALA A 72 -4.32 -8.89 -5.48
C ALA A 72 -5.53 -9.67 -4.93
N GLY A 73 -5.71 -10.94 -5.29
CA GLY A 73 -6.76 -11.79 -4.73
C GLY A 73 -8.10 -11.75 -5.49
N VAL A 74 -8.08 -12.08 -6.78
CA VAL A 74 -9.32 -12.36 -7.53
C VAL A 74 -9.80 -13.80 -7.29
N LYS A 75 -10.99 -14.17 -7.76
CA LYS A 75 -11.49 -15.56 -7.61
C LYS A 75 -10.59 -16.57 -8.32
N SER A 76 -10.31 -16.32 -9.60
CA SER A 76 -9.44 -17.17 -10.40
C SER A 76 -8.79 -16.39 -11.53
N VAL A 77 -7.59 -16.85 -11.91
CA VAL A 77 -6.85 -16.37 -13.07
C VAL A 77 -6.59 -17.55 -14.01
N THR A 78 -7.12 -17.46 -15.21
CA THR A 78 -6.79 -18.40 -16.29
C THR A 78 -5.63 -17.84 -17.10
N LEU A 79 -4.57 -18.63 -17.21
CA LEU A 79 -3.38 -18.35 -17.99
C LEU A 79 -3.54 -19.01 -19.36
N HIS A 80 -3.60 -18.23 -20.42
CA HIS A 80 -3.73 -18.75 -21.78
C HIS A 80 -2.47 -18.48 -22.60
N ASP A 81 -1.95 -19.52 -23.24
CA ASP A 81 -0.93 -19.41 -24.28
C ASP A 81 -0.91 -20.68 -25.15
N GLN A 82 -0.83 -20.52 -26.46
CA GLN A 82 -0.74 -21.63 -27.40
C GLN A 82 0.71 -21.98 -27.76
N ASP A 83 1.66 -21.09 -27.48
CA ASP A 83 3.05 -21.30 -27.87
C ASP A 83 3.88 -21.95 -26.75
N ASP A 84 4.96 -22.60 -27.19
CA ASP A 84 6.01 -23.13 -26.33
C ASP A 84 7.11 -22.09 -26.06
N ALA A 85 7.69 -22.15 -24.88
CA ALA A 85 8.77 -21.27 -24.45
C ALA A 85 9.96 -21.32 -25.41
N GLN A 86 10.48 -20.14 -25.74
CA GLN A 86 11.64 -19.92 -26.59
C GLN A 86 12.76 -19.21 -25.79
N TRP A 87 14.00 -19.25 -26.30
CA TRP A 87 15.14 -18.55 -25.69
C TRP A 87 14.87 -17.08 -25.39
N ARG A 88 14.19 -16.38 -26.32
CA ARG A 88 13.84 -14.96 -26.15
C ARG A 88 12.93 -14.71 -24.94
N ASP A 89 12.02 -15.65 -24.62
CA ASP A 89 11.09 -15.44 -23.52
C ASP A 89 11.83 -15.32 -22.17
N LEU A 90 13.00 -15.93 -22.04
CA LEU A 90 13.82 -15.89 -20.81
C LEU A 90 14.40 -14.49 -20.51
N SER A 91 14.30 -13.54 -21.45
CA SER A 91 14.73 -12.14 -21.28
C SER A 91 13.86 -11.38 -20.29
N SER A 92 12.63 -11.83 -20.08
CA SER A 92 11.69 -11.13 -19.21
C SER A 92 10.71 -12.03 -18.46
N GLN A 93 10.57 -13.30 -18.85
CA GLN A 93 9.69 -14.27 -18.20
C GLN A 93 10.44 -14.95 -17.04
N PHE A 94 10.29 -14.37 -15.85
CA PHE A 94 11.02 -14.74 -14.62
C PHE A 94 10.64 -16.09 -13.98
N TYR A 95 9.73 -16.86 -14.58
CA TYR A 95 9.42 -18.25 -14.21
C TYR A 95 9.84 -19.28 -15.26
N LEU A 96 10.35 -18.86 -16.42
CA LEU A 96 10.97 -19.78 -17.36
C LEU A 96 12.46 -19.94 -17.07
N SER A 97 12.94 -21.16 -17.27
CA SER A 97 14.36 -21.51 -17.29
C SER A 97 14.73 -22.15 -18.63
N GLU A 98 16.03 -22.35 -18.86
CA GLU A 98 16.53 -23.00 -20.08
C GLU A 98 15.92 -24.41 -20.28
N ASN A 99 15.64 -25.11 -19.18
CA ASN A 99 15.00 -26.44 -19.20
C ASN A 99 13.53 -26.42 -19.66
N ASN A 100 12.90 -25.24 -19.71
CA ASN A 100 11.51 -25.09 -20.11
C ASN A 100 11.36 -24.78 -21.61
N VAL A 101 12.45 -24.49 -22.33
CA VAL A 101 12.39 -24.25 -23.78
C VAL A 101 11.75 -25.46 -24.49
N GLY A 102 10.75 -25.19 -25.33
CA GLY A 102 9.93 -26.22 -25.98
C GLY A 102 8.77 -26.76 -25.13
N GLN A 103 8.50 -26.20 -23.95
CA GLN A 103 7.31 -26.50 -23.15
C GLN A 103 6.34 -25.31 -23.16
N ASN A 104 5.04 -25.58 -23.14
CA ASN A 104 4.01 -24.54 -23.18
C ASN A 104 4.15 -23.53 -22.03
N ARG A 105 4.17 -22.23 -22.38
CA ARG A 105 4.42 -21.13 -21.43
C ARG A 105 3.38 -21.06 -20.32
N ALA A 106 2.09 -21.25 -20.63
CA ALA A 106 1.02 -21.17 -19.65
C ALA A 106 1.08 -22.29 -18.61
N LYS A 107 1.38 -23.52 -19.04
CA LYS A 107 1.53 -24.69 -18.15
C LYS A 107 2.68 -24.50 -17.17
N VAL A 108 3.86 -24.12 -17.66
CA VAL A 108 5.04 -23.90 -16.80
C VAL A 108 4.77 -22.75 -15.82
N SER A 109 4.20 -21.64 -16.30
CA SER A 109 3.89 -20.48 -15.46
C SER A 109 2.91 -20.80 -14.32
N GLN A 110 1.93 -21.66 -14.60
CA GLN A 110 0.91 -22.05 -13.61
C GLN A 110 1.52 -22.70 -12.37
N GLU A 111 2.56 -23.53 -12.52
CA GLU A 111 3.23 -24.20 -11.39
C GLU A 111 3.87 -23.22 -10.41
N HIS A 112 4.24 -22.03 -10.88
CA HIS A 112 4.87 -20.98 -10.07
C HIS A 112 3.85 -19.97 -9.56
N LEU A 113 2.94 -19.53 -10.42
CA LEU A 113 1.93 -18.52 -10.13
C LEU A 113 0.89 -19.00 -9.11
N SER A 114 0.49 -20.29 -9.16
CA SER A 114 -0.41 -20.89 -8.17
C SER A 114 0.10 -20.85 -6.73
N LYS A 115 1.43 -20.71 -6.53
CA LYS A 115 2.07 -20.65 -5.21
C LYS A 115 2.15 -19.23 -4.64
N LEU A 116 1.69 -18.21 -5.37
CA LEU A 116 1.72 -16.82 -4.91
C LEU A 116 0.58 -16.53 -3.93
N ASN A 117 -0.59 -17.13 -4.14
CA ASN A 117 -1.77 -16.86 -3.35
C ASN A 117 -2.71 -18.07 -3.32
N ASP A 118 -2.79 -18.74 -2.18
CA ASP A 118 -3.63 -19.93 -1.98
C ASP A 118 -5.14 -19.65 -2.11
N ASN A 119 -5.55 -18.37 -2.07
CA ASN A 119 -6.94 -17.95 -2.22
C ASN A 119 -7.37 -17.79 -3.70
N VAL A 120 -6.43 -17.86 -4.66
CA VAL A 120 -6.71 -17.63 -6.08
C VAL A 120 -6.48 -18.92 -6.86
N GLU A 121 -7.50 -19.40 -7.54
CA GLU A 121 -7.36 -20.54 -8.44
C GLU A 121 -6.62 -20.12 -9.72
N VAL A 122 -5.51 -20.80 -10.05
CA VAL A 122 -4.72 -20.51 -11.25
C VAL A 122 -4.79 -21.68 -12.22
N ILE A 123 -5.36 -21.45 -13.41
CA ILE A 123 -5.74 -22.48 -14.36
C ILE A 123 -4.96 -22.30 -15.67
N PRO A 124 -4.25 -23.31 -16.19
CA PRO A 124 -3.61 -23.20 -17.50
C PRO A 124 -4.59 -23.57 -18.61
N HIS A 125 -4.57 -22.82 -19.71
CA HIS A 125 -5.35 -23.08 -20.92
C HIS A 125 -4.45 -22.96 -22.15
N THR A 126 -4.50 -23.95 -23.05
CA THR A 126 -3.60 -24.03 -24.21
C THR A 126 -4.33 -24.24 -25.54
N SER A 127 -5.65 -24.13 -25.54
CA SER A 127 -6.48 -24.27 -26.74
C SER A 127 -6.92 -22.89 -27.23
N GLU A 128 -7.35 -22.82 -28.49
CA GLU A 128 -7.89 -21.58 -29.06
C GLU A 128 -9.05 -21.03 -28.21
N LEU A 129 -9.07 -19.70 -28.07
CA LEU A 129 -10.11 -18.99 -27.33
C LEU A 129 -11.40 -18.98 -28.13
N THR A 130 -12.45 -19.60 -27.59
CA THR A 130 -13.80 -19.59 -28.16
C THR A 130 -14.68 -18.55 -27.46
N GLU A 131 -15.69 -18.02 -28.16
CA GLU A 131 -16.66 -17.08 -27.59
C GLU A 131 -17.33 -17.60 -26.31
N ASN A 132 -17.76 -18.87 -26.31
CA ASN A 132 -18.36 -19.51 -25.13
C ASN A 132 -17.40 -19.55 -23.94
N PHE A 133 -16.11 -19.73 -24.20
CA PHE A 133 -15.08 -19.71 -23.16
C PHE A 133 -14.84 -18.28 -22.64
N LEU A 134 -14.73 -17.31 -23.54
CA LEU A 134 -14.57 -15.89 -23.19
C LEU A 134 -15.73 -15.38 -22.34
N ALA A 135 -16.97 -15.81 -22.62
CA ALA A 135 -18.17 -15.44 -21.86
C ALA A 135 -18.15 -15.85 -20.37
N THR A 136 -17.20 -16.68 -19.94
CA THR A 136 -17.06 -17.11 -18.54
C THR A 136 -16.25 -16.13 -17.68
N PHE A 137 -15.60 -15.14 -18.31
CA PHE A 137 -14.71 -14.20 -17.64
C PHE A 137 -15.38 -12.85 -17.40
N LYS A 138 -15.04 -12.21 -16.28
CA LYS A 138 -15.40 -10.82 -16.02
C LYS A 138 -14.47 -9.85 -16.74
N VAL A 139 -13.19 -10.21 -16.82
CA VAL A 139 -12.14 -9.44 -17.49
C VAL A 139 -11.32 -10.34 -18.39
N VAL A 140 -11.09 -9.89 -19.62
CA VAL A 140 -10.18 -10.52 -20.58
C VAL A 140 -9.01 -9.59 -20.82
N VAL A 141 -7.80 -10.07 -20.55
CA VAL A 141 -6.54 -9.39 -20.86
C VAL A 141 -5.88 -10.08 -22.04
N LEU A 142 -5.58 -9.31 -23.08
CA LEU A 142 -4.77 -9.77 -24.20
C LEU A 142 -3.38 -9.14 -24.16
N THR A 143 -2.37 -9.98 -24.37
CA THR A 143 -0.99 -9.60 -24.62
C THR A 143 -0.45 -10.38 -25.81
N ASN A 144 0.52 -9.82 -26.53
CA ASN A 144 1.22 -10.48 -27.63
C ASN A 144 0.31 -11.19 -28.68
N SER A 145 -0.85 -10.62 -28.98
CA SER A 145 -1.83 -11.19 -29.92
C SER A 145 -1.81 -10.51 -31.30
N SER A 146 -2.31 -11.22 -32.32
CA SER A 146 -2.45 -10.67 -33.67
C SER A 146 -3.53 -9.58 -33.72
N LEU A 147 -3.44 -8.63 -34.66
CA LEU A 147 -4.47 -7.58 -34.81
C LEU A 147 -5.87 -8.17 -35.04
N LYS A 148 -5.97 -9.25 -35.81
CA LYS A 148 -7.25 -9.95 -36.05
C LYS A 148 -7.84 -10.45 -34.73
N GLU A 149 -7.04 -11.14 -33.93
CA GLU A 149 -7.46 -11.66 -32.64
C GLU A 149 -7.84 -10.55 -31.66
N GLN A 150 -7.06 -9.47 -31.60
CA GLN A 150 -7.39 -8.29 -30.79
C GLN A 150 -8.77 -7.74 -31.14
N LEU A 151 -9.04 -7.52 -32.43
CA LEU A 151 -10.30 -6.97 -32.90
C LEU A 151 -11.47 -7.93 -32.63
N ASP A 152 -11.34 -9.19 -33.01
CA ASP A 152 -12.42 -10.19 -32.86
C ASP A 152 -12.80 -10.41 -31.39
N ILE A 153 -11.81 -10.56 -30.49
CA ILE A 153 -12.05 -10.75 -29.06
C ILE A 153 -12.58 -9.46 -28.41
N SER A 154 -12.04 -8.30 -28.77
CA SER A 154 -12.50 -7.02 -28.19
C SER A 154 -13.96 -6.72 -28.57
N ASP A 155 -14.35 -6.95 -29.83
CA ASP A 155 -15.72 -6.75 -30.29
C ASP A 155 -16.69 -7.69 -29.54
N PHE A 156 -16.30 -8.95 -29.35
CA PHE A 156 -17.06 -9.90 -28.54
C PHE A 156 -17.19 -9.44 -27.08
N CYS A 157 -16.09 -9.00 -26.46
CA CYS A 157 -16.10 -8.52 -25.08
C CYS A 157 -17.02 -7.29 -24.91
N HIS A 158 -16.89 -6.31 -25.81
CA HIS A 158 -17.69 -5.09 -25.82
C HIS A 158 -19.20 -5.40 -25.94
N ALA A 159 -19.57 -6.28 -26.89
CA ALA A 159 -20.96 -6.68 -27.10
C ALA A 159 -21.57 -7.42 -25.91
N ASN A 160 -20.75 -8.14 -25.12
CA ASN A 160 -21.20 -8.96 -23.99
C ASN A 160 -20.93 -8.34 -22.61
N GLN A 161 -20.53 -7.06 -22.54
CA GLN A 161 -20.22 -6.34 -21.29
C GLN A 161 -19.12 -7.04 -20.45
N ILE A 162 -18.16 -7.65 -21.14
CA ILE A 162 -16.92 -8.19 -20.56
C ILE A 162 -15.88 -7.09 -20.62
N CYS A 163 -15.24 -6.78 -19.50
CA CYS A 163 -14.21 -5.74 -19.49
C CYS A 163 -12.97 -6.25 -20.24
N PHE A 164 -12.42 -5.44 -21.13
CA PHE A 164 -11.31 -5.78 -21.98
C PHE A 164 -10.10 -4.89 -21.70
N VAL A 165 -8.94 -5.51 -21.51
CA VAL A 165 -7.64 -4.83 -21.37
C VAL A 165 -6.69 -5.40 -22.41
N LEU A 166 -6.07 -4.53 -23.20
CA LEU A 166 -5.04 -4.90 -24.16
C LEU A 166 -3.73 -4.24 -23.74
N ALA A 167 -2.66 -5.02 -23.64
CA ALA A 167 -1.34 -4.51 -23.29
C ALA A 167 -0.27 -5.11 -24.19
N ASN A 168 0.71 -4.30 -24.61
CA ASN A 168 1.80 -4.78 -25.44
C ASN A 168 3.09 -3.99 -25.19
N THR A 169 4.23 -4.65 -25.38
CA THR A 169 5.58 -4.09 -25.28
C THR A 169 6.40 -4.55 -26.49
N LYS A 170 7.15 -3.62 -27.07
CA LYS A 170 8.08 -3.84 -28.19
C LYS A 170 9.32 -2.98 -27.95
N GLY A 171 10.38 -3.62 -27.46
CA GLY A 171 11.60 -2.92 -27.03
C GLY A 171 11.29 -1.85 -25.98
N LEU A 172 11.65 -0.60 -26.28
CA LEU A 172 11.48 0.56 -25.41
C LEU A 172 10.13 1.27 -25.58
N ALA A 173 9.16 0.68 -26.29
CA ALA A 173 7.80 1.21 -26.39
C ALA A 173 6.76 0.19 -25.92
N GLY A 174 5.65 0.69 -25.38
CA GLY A 174 4.52 -0.12 -24.99
C GLY A 174 3.23 0.67 -24.90
N TYR A 175 2.12 -0.04 -24.74
CA TYR A 175 0.82 0.58 -24.55
C TYR A 175 -0.11 -0.25 -23.68
N VAL A 176 -1.12 0.42 -23.14
CA VAL A 176 -2.32 -0.18 -22.54
C VAL A 176 -3.56 0.45 -23.19
N PHE A 177 -4.54 -0.38 -23.50
CA PHE A 177 -5.88 0.02 -23.94
C PHE A 177 -6.94 -0.61 -23.05
N CYS A 178 -7.96 0.17 -22.68
CA CYS A 178 -9.09 -0.31 -21.88
C CYS A 178 -10.44 -0.05 -22.56
N ASP A 179 -11.31 -1.06 -22.52
CA ASP A 179 -12.71 -0.99 -22.93
C ASP A 179 -13.57 -1.74 -21.91
N PHE A 180 -14.26 -0.99 -21.04
CA PHE A 180 -15.11 -1.55 -19.98
C PHE A 180 -16.60 -1.49 -20.33
N GLY A 181 -16.92 -1.29 -21.62
CA GLY A 181 -18.28 -1.21 -22.13
C GLY A 181 -18.94 0.16 -21.95
N GLU A 182 -20.20 0.27 -22.38
CA GLU A 182 -20.90 1.55 -22.45
C GLU A 182 -21.43 2.06 -21.10
N ASN A 183 -21.52 1.18 -20.09
CA ASN A 183 -22.20 1.44 -18.82
C ASN A 183 -21.36 0.98 -17.61
N PHE A 184 -20.10 1.40 -17.53
CA PHE A 184 -19.25 1.10 -16.40
C PHE A 184 -19.51 2.08 -15.24
N VAL A 185 -19.50 1.58 -13.99
CA VAL A 185 -19.74 2.42 -12.79
C VAL A 185 -18.51 2.42 -11.91
N VAL A 186 -17.98 3.61 -11.66
CA VAL A 186 -16.91 3.88 -10.69
C VAL A 186 -17.54 4.36 -9.39
N TYR A 187 -17.33 3.63 -8.30
CA TYR A 187 -17.88 3.96 -6.98
C TYR A 187 -16.96 4.91 -6.21
N ASP A 188 -15.66 4.80 -6.42
CA ASP A 188 -14.64 5.57 -5.72
C ASP A 188 -13.52 5.95 -6.70
N PRO A 189 -13.50 7.16 -7.28
CA PRO A 189 -12.61 7.51 -8.38
C PRO A 189 -11.14 7.71 -7.98
N SER A 190 -10.83 7.91 -6.70
CA SER A 190 -9.47 8.24 -6.23
C SER A 190 -9.18 7.66 -4.85
N GLU A 191 -7.90 7.57 -4.51
CA GLU A 191 -7.45 7.13 -3.18
C GLU A 191 -7.63 8.19 -2.09
N ALA A 192 -7.90 9.46 -2.46
CA ALA A 192 -8.04 10.54 -1.49
C ALA A 192 -9.21 10.29 -0.53
N ASP A 193 -8.97 10.40 0.78
CA ASP A 193 -10.04 10.32 1.77
C ASP A 193 -11.10 11.40 1.51
N PRO A 194 -12.39 11.11 1.74
CA PRO A 194 -13.43 12.12 1.63
C PRO A 194 -13.12 13.31 2.56
N ALA A 195 -13.10 14.52 1.99
CA ALA A 195 -12.84 15.72 2.76
C ALA A 195 -13.87 15.87 3.90
N SER A 196 -13.41 16.20 5.10
CA SER A 196 -14.29 16.38 6.26
C SER A 196 -13.81 17.55 7.10
N ALA A 197 -14.75 18.35 7.62
CA ALA A 197 -14.41 19.49 8.46
C ALA A 197 -15.49 19.80 9.51
N ALA A 198 -15.10 20.43 10.60
CA ALA A 198 -16.01 20.91 11.62
C ALA A 198 -16.74 22.18 11.15
N ILE A 199 -17.98 22.37 11.56
CA ILE A 199 -18.81 23.50 11.18
C ILE A 199 -18.71 24.58 12.26
N LYS A 200 -18.43 25.82 11.85
CA LYS A 200 -18.43 26.99 12.73
C LYS A 200 -19.82 27.62 12.81
N HIS A 201 -20.45 27.83 11.66
CA HIS A 201 -21.76 28.47 11.58
C HIS A 201 -22.49 28.14 10.28
N ILE A 202 -23.83 28.18 10.30
CA ILE A 202 -24.66 28.06 9.11
C ILE A 202 -25.73 29.17 9.13
N THR A 203 -25.80 29.96 8.06
CA THR A 203 -26.79 31.03 7.93
C THR A 203 -28.17 30.47 7.56
N LEU A 204 -29.24 31.12 8.01
CA LEU A 204 -30.57 30.92 7.44
C LEU A 204 -30.69 31.75 6.16
N GLY A 205 -30.79 31.09 5.01
CA GLY A 205 -30.90 31.79 3.74
C GLY A 205 -31.10 30.88 2.53
N ASN A 206 -31.33 31.53 1.39
CA ASN A 206 -31.33 30.88 0.07
C ASN A 206 -30.41 31.67 -0.88
N PRO A 207 -29.15 31.23 -1.06
CA PRO A 207 -28.58 30.02 -0.47
C PRO A 207 -28.16 30.20 0.99
N GLY A 208 -28.13 29.12 1.74
CA GLY A 208 -27.48 29.03 3.05
C GLY A 208 -25.97 28.99 2.88
N LEU A 209 -25.26 29.71 3.75
CA LEU A 209 -23.81 29.78 3.78
C LEU A 209 -23.29 29.07 5.02
N LEU A 210 -22.42 28.11 4.81
CA LEU A 210 -21.71 27.38 5.84
C LEU A 210 -20.30 27.93 5.98
N THR A 211 -19.91 28.25 7.21
CA THR A 211 -18.55 28.61 7.56
C THR A 211 -17.88 27.42 8.25
N VAL A 212 -16.76 26.95 7.71
CA VAL A 212 -15.97 25.86 8.26
C VAL A 212 -15.12 26.36 9.43
N ALA A 213 -14.99 25.55 10.49
CA ALA A 213 -14.05 25.79 11.58
C ALA A 213 -12.67 25.25 11.16
N HIS A 214 -11.68 26.15 11.06
CA HIS A 214 -10.28 25.80 10.77
C HIS A 214 -9.36 26.62 11.69
N ASP A 215 -8.32 25.95 12.20
CA ASP A 215 -7.28 26.54 13.03
C ASP A 215 -6.03 26.96 12.20
N ASP A 216 -5.92 26.50 10.94
CA ASP A 216 -4.75 26.69 10.07
C ASP A 216 -5.02 27.62 8.87
N GLU A 217 -3.97 28.26 8.33
CA GLU A 217 -4.05 29.20 7.18
C GLU A 217 -4.47 28.56 5.83
N GLN A 218 -4.50 27.22 5.74
CA GLN A 218 -4.76 26.48 4.49
C GLN A 218 -6.24 26.43 4.08
N GLY A 219 -7.20 26.64 4.99
CA GLY A 219 -8.64 26.56 4.68
C GLY A 219 -9.16 25.13 4.47
N HIS A 220 -10.33 24.98 3.84
CA HIS A 220 -10.97 23.66 3.63
C HIS A 220 -10.53 22.97 2.33
N PHE A 221 -10.65 21.64 2.28
CA PHE A 221 -10.27 20.82 1.12
C PHE A 221 -11.41 20.53 0.11
N PHE A 222 -12.58 21.11 0.31
CA PHE A 222 -13.72 20.96 -0.61
C PHE A 222 -13.53 21.73 -1.93
N MET A 223 -14.08 21.18 -3.01
CA MET A 223 -14.10 21.76 -4.36
C MET A 223 -15.53 22.07 -4.82
N ASP A 224 -15.65 22.94 -5.83
CA ASP A 224 -16.94 23.24 -6.46
C ASP A 224 -17.60 21.98 -7.04
N GLY A 225 -18.87 21.79 -6.72
CA GLY A 225 -19.67 20.65 -7.20
C GLY A 225 -19.54 19.37 -6.38
N ASP A 226 -18.69 19.36 -5.34
CA ASP A 226 -18.61 18.27 -4.38
C ASP A 226 -19.97 17.98 -3.75
N TRP A 227 -20.22 16.70 -3.49
CA TRP A 227 -21.40 16.26 -2.75
C TRP A 227 -21.04 16.08 -1.29
N VAL A 228 -21.89 16.51 -0.37
CA VAL A 228 -21.62 16.44 1.07
C VAL A 228 -22.84 15.97 1.86
N MET A 229 -22.58 15.43 3.04
CA MET A 229 -23.56 15.19 4.09
C MET A 229 -23.14 15.87 5.39
N PHE A 230 -24.11 15.95 6.31
CA PHE A 230 -23.96 16.62 7.59
C PHE A 230 -24.32 15.69 8.74
N SER A 231 -23.62 15.84 9.85
CA SER A 231 -23.89 15.14 11.11
C SER A 231 -23.59 16.04 12.30
N GLU A 232 -24.12 15.70 13.48
CA GLU A 232 -23.82 16.37 14.75
C GLU A 232 -24.18 17.87 14.82
N ILE A 233 -25.04 18.38 13.92
CA ILE A 233 -25.48 19.77 13.97
C ILE A 233 -26.58 19.92 15.03
N GLU A 234 -26.36 20.79 16.01
CA GLU A 234 -27.37 21.21 16.98
C GLU A 234 -28.00 22.54 16.53
N GLY A 235 -29.34 22.58 16.49
CA GLY A 235 -30.06 23.50 15.62
C GLY A 235 -29.90 23.12 14.14
N MET A 236 -30.79 23.58 13.26
CA MET A 236 -30.78 23.20 11.84
C MET A 236 -30.72 21.68 11.57
N THR A 237 -31.35 20.87 12.44
CA THR A 237 -31.21 19.40 12.47
C THR A 237 -31.71 18.72 11.20
N GLN A 238 -32.47 19.41 10.36
CA GLN A 238 -32.90 18.95 9.03
C GLN A 238 -31.73 18.60 8.12
N LEU A 239 -30.53 19.14 8.36
CA LEU A 239 -29.32 18.80 7.63
C LEU A 239 -28.75 17.43 8.04
N ASN A 240 -28.90 17.04 9.32
CA ASN A 240 -28.35 15.78 9.83
C ASN A 240 -29.02 14.57 9.17
N GLY A 241 -28.21 13.69 8.56
CA GLY A 241 -28.72 12.49 7.88
C GLY A 241 -29.59 12.78 6.66
N SER A 242 -29.53 14.00 6.12
CA SER A 242 -30.18 14.35 4.84
C SER A 242 -29.49 13.67 3.65
N LYS A 243 -30.18 13.64 2.50
CA LYS A 243 -29.56 13.16 1.25
C LYS A 243 -28.36 14.04 0.90
N PRO A 244 -27.29 13.50 0.28
CA PRO A 244 -26.16 14.29 -0.17
C PRO A 244 -26.61 15.51 -1.00
N ARG A 245 -25.95 16.64 -0.81
CA ARG A 245 -26.23 17.89 -1.55
C ARG A 245 -24.94 18.42 -2.16
N GLN A 246 -25.04 19.12 -3.28
CA GLN A 246 -23.88 19.78 -3.89
C GLN A 246 -23.55 21.08 -3.17
N ILE A 247 -22.25 21.38 -3.10
CA ILE A 247 -21.73 22.64 -2.58
C ILE A 247 -21.09 23.49 -3.66
N CYS A 248 -21.01 24.80 -3.40
CA CYS A 248 -20.22 25.75 -4.17
C CYS A 248 -19.29 26.52 -3.23
N VAL A 249 -18.01 26.55 -3.53
CA VAL A 249 -16.96 27.22 -2.77
C VAL A 249 -17.05 28.73 -3.01
N LYS A 250 -17.22 29.52 -1.95
CA LYS A 250 -17.32 31.00 -2.03
C LYS A 250 -16.09 31.72 -1.47
N GLY A 251 -15.24 31.02 -0.75
CA GLY A 251 -14.01 31.54 -0.18
C GLY A 251 -13.27 30.46 0.58
N LYS A 252 -12.17 30.83 1.23
CA LYS A 252 -11.29 29.87 1.94
C LYS A 252 -12.01 29.02 2.99
N ASN A 253 -13.03 29.59 3.63
CA ASN A 253 -13.74 28.96 4.76
C ASN A 253 -15.26 28.92 4.55
N THR A 254 -15.77 29.34 3.39
CA THR A 254 -17.21 29.55 3.18
C THR A 254 -17.72 28.72 2.01
N LEU A 255 -18.75 27.94 2.28
CA LEU A 255 -19.42 27.06 1.33
C LEU A 255 -20.90 27.47 1.19
N GLU A 256 -21.39 27.47 -0.04
CA GLU A 256 -22.81 27.55 -0.34
C GLU A 256 -23.41 26.14 -0.31
N ILE A 257 -24.47 25.91 0.48
CA ILE A 257 -25.06 24.57 0.71
C ILE A 257 -26.53 24.44 0.27
N GLY A 258 -27.00 25.39 -0.55
CA GLY A 258 -28.39 25.48 -1.00
C GLY A 258 -29.35 26.05 0.04
N ASP A 259 -30.66 25.99 -0.20
CA ASP A 259 -31.67 26.60 0.67
C ASP A 259 -31.69 25.99 2.09
N THR A 260 -31.68 26.87 3.09
CA THR A 260 -31.78 26.60 4.53
C THR A 260 -32.84 27.47 5.21
N SER A 261 -33.53 28.34 4.46
CA SER A 261 -34.45 29.36 5.00
C SER A 261 -35.64 28.79 5.78
N SER A 262 -36.02 27.55 5.50
CA SER A 262 -37.12 26.83 6.16
C SER A 262 -36.68 26.02 7.39
N PHE A 263 -35.39 26.04 7.74
CA PHE A 263 -34.85 25.22 8.81
C PHE A 263 -34.90 25.93 10.16
N SER A 264 -34.68 25.16 11.23
CA SER A 264 -34.44 25.77 12.54
C SER A 264 -33.10 26.51 12.52
N PRO A 265 -32.95 27.62 13.27
CA PRO A 265 -31.67 28.31 13.37
C PRO A 265 -30.56 27.37 13.83
N TYR A 266 -29.38 27.50 13.23
CA TYR A 266 -28.18 26.83 13.70
C TYR A 266 -27.84 27.30 15.13
N GLN A 267 -27.46 26.37 16.00
CA GLN A 267 -27.00 26.68 17.35
C GLN A 267 -25.49 26.48 17.45
N HIS A 268 -25.01 25.23 17.31
CA HIS A 268 -23.59 24.90 17.36
C HIS A 268 -23.29 23.50 16.82
N GLY A 269 -22.00 23.18 16.74
CA GLY A 269 -21.51 21.86 16.36
C GLY A 269 -21.68 21.53 14.88
N GLY A 270 -21.46 20.27 14.56
CA GLY A 270 -21.67 19.75 13.23
C GLY A 270 -20.39 19.44 12.46
N ILE A 271 -20.49 18.45 11.61
CA ILE A 271 -19.45 17.98 10.71
C ILE A 271 -20.02 17.94 9.30
N ILE A 272 -19.30 18.52 8.35
CA ILE A 272 -19.54 18.38 6.92
C ILE A 272 -18.56 17.33 6.38
N THR A 273 -19.06 16.36 5.62
CA THR A 273 -18.25 15.27 5.06
C THR A 273 -18.59 15.06 3.59
N GLN A 274 -17.58 15.04 2.73
CA GLN A 274 -17.71 14.75 1.31
C GLN A 274 -18.24 13.33 1.09
N VAL A 275 -19.07 13.16 0.08
CA VAL A 275 -19.59 11.87 -0.37
C VAL A 275 -19.20 11.66 -1.82
N LYS A 276 -18.44 10.61 -2.08
CA LYS A 276 -18.07 10.21 -3.44
C LYS A 276 -19.28 9.56 -4.11
N MET A 277 -19.88 10.28 -5.06
CA MET A 277 -21.04 9.78 -5.80
C MET A 277 -20.59 8.83 -6.92
N PRO A 278 -21.32 7.72 -7.18
CA PRO A 278 -21.01 6.82 -8.27
C PRO A 278 -21.00 7.54 -9.64
N GLN A 279 -19.95 7.33 -10.42
CA GLN A 279 -19.74 7.94 -11.73
C GLN A 279 -19.96 6.89 -12.84
N LYS A 280 -20.78 7.24 -13.83
CA LYS A 280 -20.99 6.39 -15.01
C LYS A 280 -19.98 6.77 -16.11
N HIS A 281 -19.28 5.77 -16.62
CA HIS A 281 -18.32 5.89 -17.71
C HIS A 281 -18.77 5.04 -18.90
N SER A 282 -18.45 5.52 -20.10
CA SER A 282 -18.80 4.87 -21.36
C SER A 282 -17.56 4.80 -22.24
N TYR A 283 -17.17 3.58 -22.61
CA TYR A 283 -15.98 3.29 -23.40
C TYR A 283 -16.39 2.92 -24.83
N LYS A 284 -15.58 3.28 -25.81
CA LYS A 284 -15.77 2.89 -27.21
C LYS A 284 -15.02 1.58 -27.49
N SER A 285 -15.54 0.77 -28.41
CA SER A 285 -14.87 -0.46 -28.83
C SER A 285 -13.49 -0.20 -29.41
N LEU A 286 -12.58 -1.18 -29.29
CA LEU A 286 -11.24 -1.12 -29.88
C LEU A 286 -11.30 -0.73 -31.36
N ARG A 287 -12.19 -1.36 -32.14
CA ARG A 287 -12.34 -1.08 -33.58
C ARG A 287 -12.66 0.39 -33.87
N ALA A 288 -13.51 1.02 -33.07
CA ALA A 288 -13.80 2.44 -33.20
C ALA A 288 -12.59 3.31 -32.81
N CYS A 289 -11.87 2.91 -31.76
CA CYS A 289 -10.69 3.62 -31.25
C CYS A 289 -9.44 3.46 -32.11
N MET A 290 -9.34 2.41 -32.94
CA MET A 290 -8.24 2.26 -33.90
C MET A 290 -8.29 3.32 -35.00
N ALA A 291 -9.50 3.71 -35.42
CA ALA A 291 -9.68 4.79 -36.39
C ALA A 291 -9.64 6.18 -35.75
N ASN A 292 -10.18 6.32 -34.54
CA ASN A 292 -10.28 7.60 -33.82
C ASN A 292 -9.80 7.41 -32.37
N PRO A 293 -8.48 7.39 -32.12
CA PRO A 293 -7.95 7.07 -30.80
C PRO A 293 -8.24 8.18 -29.79
N LYS A 294 -8.57 7.76 -28.57
CA LYS A 294 -8.66 8.63 -27.40
C LYS A 294 -7.45 8.40 -26.49
N PHE A 295 -6.55 9.37 -26.49
CA PHE A 295 -5.28 9.31 -25.78
C PHE A 295 -5.38 9.94 -24.38
N ASN A 296 -4.79 9.25 -23.39
CA ASN A 296 -4.77 9.70 -22.01
C ASN A 296 -3.61 10.67 -21.73
N THR A 297 -3.61 11.82 -22.40
CA THR A 297 -2.65 12.92 -22.18
C THR A 297 -3.24 14.24 -22.68
N GLN A 298 -2.90 15.35 -22.03
CA GLN A 298 -3.15 16.70 -22.53
C GLN A 298 -1.86 17.41 -22.99
N ASP A 299 -0.70 16.80 -22.74
CA ASP A 299 0.60 17.31 -23.16
C ASP A 299 0.77 17.11 -24.67
N SER A 300 1.09 18.19 -25.39
CA SER A 300 1.18 18.20 -26.85
C SER A 300 2.35 17.36 -27.39
N LYS A 301 3.48 17.29 -26.68
CA LYS A 301 4.63 16.46 -27.08
C LYS A 301 4.30 14.98 -26.89
N LYS A 302 3.69 14.61 -25.76
CA LYS A 302 3.19 13.25 -25.55
C LYS A 302 2.13 12.88 -26.57
N MET A 303 1.22 13.80 -26.89
CA MET A 303 0.18 13.57 -27.90
C MET A 303 0.78 13.25 -29.26
N PHE A 304 1.79 14.01 -29.71
CA PHE A 304 2.55 13.71 -30.93
C PHE A 304 3.16 12.31 -30.89
N ARG A 305 3.86 11.95 -29.80
CA ARG A 305 4.45 10.61 -29.65
C ARG A 305 3.40 9.51 -29.66
N TYR A 306 2.25 9.72 -29.01
CA TYR A 306 1.17 8.74 -28.95
C TYR A 306 0.58 8.48 -30.32
N HIS A 307 0.32 9.52 -31.12
CA HIS A 307 -0.12 9.36 -32.50
C HIS A 307 0.90 8.57 -33.33
N THR A 308 2.18 8.91 -33.22
CA THR A 308 3.25 8.23 -33.97
C THR A 308 3.38 6.77 -33.57
N LEU A 309 3.41 6.46 -32.28
CA LEU A 309 3.47 5.09 -31.78
C LEU A 309 2.23 4.29 -32.16
N HIS A 310 1.04 4.89 -32.06
CA HIS A 310 -0.21 4.25 -32.48
C HIS A 310 -0.17 3.82 -33.96
N ALA A 311 0.38 4.67 -34.83
CA ALA A 311 0.59 4.33 -36.23
C ALA A 311 1.70 3.27 -36.42
N ALA A 312 2.81 3.37 -35.70
CA ALA A 312 3.92 2.40 -35.76
C ALA A 312 3.48 0.99 -35.33
N PHE A 313 2.70 0.84 -34.26
CA PHE A 313 2.16 -0.46 -33.84
C PHE A 313 1.18 -1.06 -34.86
N GLN A 314 0.37 -0.23 -35.52
CA GLN A 314 -0.50 -0.68 -36.62
C GLN A 314 0.29 -1.13 -37.84
N ALA A 315 1.31 -0.35 -38.22
CA ALA A 315 2.24 -0.73 -39.29
C ALA A 315 3.01 -2.01 -38.95
N LEU A 316 3.36 -2.23 -37.67
CA LEU A 316 4.01 -3.45 -37.22
C LEU A 316 3.13 -4.69 -37.45
N HIS A 317 1.83 -4.60 -37.14
CA HIS A 317 0.89 -5.68 -37.46
C HIS A 317 0.79 -5.93 -38.98
N THR A 318 0.77 -4.87 -39.77
CA THR A 318 0.75 -4.98 -41.24
C THR A 318 2.02 -5.61 -41.78
N PHE A 319 3.19 -5.20 -41.27
CA PHE A 319 4.49 -5.76 -41.60
C PHE A 319 4.53 -7.26 -41.26
N GLN A 320 4.14 -7.62 -40.04
CA GLN A 320 4.15 -9.01 -39.59
C GLN A 320 3.22 -9.90 -40.44
N ASN A 321 2.03 -9.41 -40.79
CA ASN A 321 1.12 -10.14 -41.67
C ASN A 321 1.68 -10.33 -43.08
N LYS A 322 2.42 -9.35 -43.60
CA LYS A 322 2.99 -9.37 -44.96
C LYS A 322 4.25 -10.24 -45.06
N TYR A 323 5.13 -10.19 -44.06
CA TYR A 323 6.46 -10.80 -44.12
C TYR A 323 6.62 -12.02 -43.19
N GLY A 324 5.65 -12.31 -42.32
CA GLY A 324 5.69 -13.45 -41.40
C GLY A 324 6.68 -13.30 -40.24
N ARG A 325 7.26 -12.11 -40.05
CA ARG A 325 8.25 -11.80 -39.01
C ARG A 325 8.15 -10.33 -38.57
N LEU A 326 8.81 -9.99 -37.47
CA LEU A 326 9.04 -8.59 -37.08
C LEU A 326 10.25 -8.00 -37.83
N PRO A 327 10.36 -6.66 -37.91
CA PRO A 327 11.59 -5.97 -38.34
C PRO A 327 12.82 -6.44 -37.56
N SER A 328 13.89 -6.79 -38.27
CA SER A 328 15.14 -7.27 -37.65
C SER A 328 15.85 -6.14 -36.90
N PRO A 329 16.56 -6.43 -35.78
CA PRO A 329 17.22 -5.41 -34.99
C PRO A 329 18.24 -4.61 -35.80
N GLN A 330 18.17 -3.27 -35.71
CA GLN A 330 19.05 -2.35 -36.43
C GLN A 330 19.08 -2.54 -37.97
N ASN A 331 18.08 -3.21 -38.55
CA ASN A 331 18.01 -3.41 -40.00
C ASN A 331 17.36 -2.21 -40.69
N GLN A 332 18.15 -1.51 -41.50
CA GLN A 332 17.75 -0.27 -42.18
C GLN A 332 16.62 -0.50 -43.18
N GLU A 333 16.68 -1.57 -43.97
CA GLU A 333 15.65 -1.88 -44.99
C GLU A 333 14.29 -2.15 -44.36
N ASP A 334 14.25 -2.94 -43.28
CA ASP A 334 13.01 -3.22 -42.55
C ASP A 334 12.43 -1.94 -41.92
N ALA A 335 13.29 -1.07 -41.38
CA ALA A 335 12.87 0.21 -40.83
C ALA A 335 12.30 1.14 -41.91
N ASP A 336 12.94 1.21 -43.08
CA ASP A 336 12.42 1.90 -44.26
C ASP A 336 11.04 1.36 -44.67
N MET A 337 10.88 0.03 -44.72
CA MET A 337 9.60 -0.61 -45.02
C MET A 337 8.52 -0.25 -43.99
N LEU A 338 8.85 -0.17 -42.70
CA LEU A 338 7.90 0.22 -41.65
C LEU A 338 7.48 1.69 -41.79
N VAL A 339 8.43 2.59 -42.10
CA VAL A 339 8.14 4.00 -42.39
C VAL A 339 7.19 4.13 -43.57
N GLU A 340 7.44 3.38 -44.65
CA GLU A 340 6.58 3.39 -45.84
C GLU A 340 5.15 2.92 -45.54
N LEU A 341 4.97 1.96 -44.62
CA LEU A 341 3.63 1.52 -44.19
C LEU A 341 2.86 2.60 -43.41
N VAL A 342 3.55 3.59 -42.82
CA VAL A 342 2.95 4.72 -42.10
C VAL A 342 2.86 5.98 -42.97
N ARG A 343 3.42 5.96 -44.20
CA ARG A 343 3.63 7.15 -45.02
C ARG A 343 2.33 7.93 -45.27
N ILE A 344 2.32 9.19 -44.82
CA ILE A 344 1.27 10.18 -45.10
C ILE A 344 1.89 11.50 -45.59
N PRO A 345 1.20 12.30 -46.41
CA PRO A 345 1.74 13.54 -46.96
C PRO A 345 2.22 14.58 -45.93
N ALA A 346 1.69 14.52 -44.70
CA ALA A 346 1.99 15.45 -43.62
C ALA A 346 3.07 14.96 -42.64
N MET A 347 3.69 13.80 -42.89
CA MET A 347 4.70 13.24 -41.99
C MET A 347 5.99 14.07 -42.04
N ASP A 348 6.51 14.43 -40.88
CA ASP A 348 7.79 15.12 -40.74
C ASP A 348 8.96 14.16 -40.42
N GLN A 349 10.18 14.72 -40.41
CA GLN A 349 11.40 13.95 -40.15
C GLN A 349 11.47 13.41 -38.71
N GLU A 350 10.88 14.11 -37.74
CA GLU A 350 10.88 13.67 -36.34
C GLU A 350 10.03 12.42 -36.18
N GLN A 351 8.85 12.39 -36.79
CA GLN A 351 7.96 11.25 -36.84
C GLN A 351 8.63 10.06 -37.56
N GLU A 352 9.28 10.31 -38.69
CA GLU A 352 10.02 9.27 -39.42
C GLU A 352 11.13 8.67 -38.55
N ASN A 353 11.94 9.51 -37.89
CA ASN A 353 13.00 9.05 -37.01
C ASN A 353 12.46 8.20 -35.86
N LEU A 354 11.35 8.61 -35.24
CA LEU A 354 10.72 7.85 -34.16
C LEU A 354 10.22 6.48 -34.63
N ILE A 355 9.64 6.38 -35.83
CA ILE A 355 9.20 5.10 -36.43
C ILE A 355 10.41 4.20 -36.72
N ARG A 356 11.52 4.76 -37.22
CA ARG A 356 12.77 4.00 -37.44
C ARG A 356 13.34 3.48 -36.12
N THR A 357 13.43 4.32 -35.09
CA THR A 357 13.89 3.92 -33.77
C THR A 357 13.02 2.81 -33.19
N PHE A 358 11.69 2.90 -33.36
CA PHE A 358 10.76 1.83 -33.00
C PHE A 358 11.08 0.53 -33.77
N ALA A 359 11.23 0.61 -35.10
CA ALA A 359 11.53 -0.56 -35.94
C ALA A 359 12.82 -1.27 -35.49
N TYR A 360 13.89 -0.50 -35.22
CA TYR A 360 15.18 -1.06 -34.80
C TYR A 360 15.15 -1.83 -33.49
N GLY A 361 14.25 -1.47 -32.57
CA GLY A 361 14.15 -2.09 -31.25
C GLY A 361 12.93 -2.99 -31.04
N CYS A 362 11.99 -3.08 -31.98
CA CYS A 362 10.67 -3.70 -31.74
C CYS A 362 10.72 -5.21 -31.48
N MET A 363 11.80 -5.90 -31.86
CA MET A 363 12.05 -7.30 -31.51
C MET A 363 12.50 -7.49 -30.06
N GLY A 364 12.82 -6.41 -29.37
CA GLY A 364 13.26 -6.43 -27.98
C GLY A 364 12.16 -6.79 -27.00
N ASP A 365 12.58 -7.43 -25.91
CA ASP A 365 11.73 -7.84 -24.79
C ASP A 365 12.45 -7.54 -23.48
N LEU A 366 11.95 -6.53 -22.75
CA LEU A 366 12.65 -5.92 -21.63
C LEU A 366 11.83 -6.07 -20.35
N SER A 367 12.38 -6.79 -19.35
CA SER A 367 11.72 -6.97 -18.05
C SER A 367 11.28 -5.65 -17.38
N PRO A 368 12.06 -4.55 -17.39
CA PRO A 368 11.59 -3.28 -16.83
C PRO A 368 10.36 -2.70 -17.56
N MET A 369 10.31 -2.79 -18.89
CA MET A 369 9.15 -2.34 -19.67
C MET A 369 7.92 -3.20 -19.39
N ASN A 370 8.10 -4.52 -19.30
CA ASN A 370 7.04 -5.45 -18.93
C ASN A 370 6.56 -5.20 -17.49
N SER A 371 7.45 -4.86 -16.57
CA SER A 371 7.11 -4.47 -15.18
C SER A 371 6.23 -3.23 -15.15
N PHE A 372 6.60 -2.19 -15.90
CA PHE A 372 5.86 -0.93 -15.94
C PHE A 372 4.48 -1.11 -16.57
N ILE A 373 4.42 -1.62 -17.81
CA ILE A 373 3.16 -1.81 -18.54
C ILE A 373 2.30 -2.88 -17.87
N GLY A 374 2.91 -3.96 -17.36
CA GLY A 374 2.21 -5.03 -16.66
C GLY A 374 1.63 -4.62 -15.31
N GLY A 375 2.31 -3.74 -14.56
CA GLY A 375 1.78 -3.13 -13.35
C GLY A 375 0.55 -2.26 -13.64
N LEU A 376 0.62 -1.42 -14.68
CA LEU A 376 -0.51 -0.59 -15.11
C LEU A 376 -1.70 -1.44 -15.57
N ALA A 377 -1.47 -2.40 -16.47
CA ALA A 377 -2.53 -3.28 -16.96
C ALA A 377 -3.17 -4.12 -15.84
N ALA A 378 -2.37 -4.63 -14.90
CA ALA A 378 -2.91 -5.34 -13.74
C ALA A 378 -3.77 -4.42 -12.87
N GLN A 379 -3.36 -3.17 -12.65
CA GLN A 379 -4.18 -2.21 -11.91
C GLN A 379 -5.50 -1.94 -12.65
N GLU A 380 -5.50 -1.80 -13.98
CA GLU A 380 -6.72 -1.65 -14.77
C GLU A 380 -7.65 -2.87 -14.65
N VAL A 381 -7.12 -4.09 -14.56
CA VAL A 381 -7.91 -5.28 -14.22
C VAL A 381 -8.58 -5.13 -12.85
N LEU A 382 -7.86 -4.64 -11.83
CA LEU A 382 -8.43 -4.43 -10.50
C LEU A 382 -9.55 -3.39 -10.53
N LYS A 383 -9.37 -2.31 -11.30
CA LYS A 383 -10.42 -1.29 -11.50
C LYS A 383 -11.65 -1.92 -12.15
N ALA A 384 -11.47 -2.70 -13.21
CA ALA A 384 -12.55 -3.38 -13.94
C ALA A 384 -13.40 -4.31 -13.06
N VAL A 385 -12.79 -5.05 -12.13
CA VAL A 385 -13.51 -6.00 -11.27
C VAL A 385 -14.13 -5.36 -10.03
N SER A 386 -13.64 -4.20 -9.58
CA SER A 386 -14.06 -3.58 -8.33
C SER A 386 -14.94 -2.34 -8.50
N GLY A 387 -14.79 -1.62 -9.63
CA GLY A 387 -15.33 -0.27 -9.79
C GLY A 387 -14.63 0.77 -8.89
N LYS A 388 -13.44 0.46 -8.36
CA LYS A 388 -12.61 1.37 -7.60
C LYS A 388 -11.50 1.95 -8.48
N PHE A 389 -11.24 3.24 -8.27
CA PHE A 389 -10.43 4.16 -9.07
C PHE A 389 -10.94 4.40 -10.49
N THR A 390 -10.66 5.59 -11.01
CA THR A 390 -11.00 5.94 -12.40
C THR A 390 -10.15 5.11 -13.37
N PRO A 391 -10.78 4.34 -14.29
CA PRO A 391 -10.04 3.59 -15.28
C PRO A 391 -9.41 4.47 -16.35
N LEU A 392 -8.41 3.89 -17.02
CA LEU A 392 -7.83 4.48 -18.21
C LEU A 392 -8.89 4.62 -19.32
N ASP A 393 -9.02 5.83 -19.87
CA ASP A 393 -9.98 6.16 -20.92
C ASP A 393 -9.26 6.79 -22.14
N GLN A 394 -8.66 6.03 -23.06
CA GLN A 394 -8.69 4.57 -23.25
C GLN A 394 -7.30 4.02 -23.62
N TRP A 395 -6.56 4.74 -24.47
CA TRP A 395 -5.18 4.43 -24.87
C TRP A 395 -4.16 5.19 -24.03
N LEU A 396 -3.17 4.47 -23.53
CA LEU A 396 -1.94 5.00 -22.94
C LEU A 396 -0.76 4.42 -23.70
N TYR A 397 0.11 5.29 -24.22
CA TYR A 397 1.39 4.88 -24.78
C TYR A 397 2.52 5.30 -23.85
N PHE A 398 3.59 4.53 -23.88
CA PHE A 398 4.81 4.87 -23.17
C PHE A 398 6.00 4.46 -24.02
N ASP A 399 7.05 5.26 -23.94
CA ASP A 399 8.35 4.87 -24.44
C ASP A 399 9.46 5.40 -23.53
N ALA A 400 10.63 4.80 -23.64
CA ALA A 400 11.84 5.17 -22.90
C ALA A 400 13.07 5.18 -23.83
N TYR A 401 12.93 5.77 -25.02
CA TYR A 401 14.02 5.80 -26.00
C TYR A 401 15.26 6.56 -25.52
N GLU A 402 15.14 7.40 -24.50
CA GLU A 402 16.25 8.04 -23.79
C GLU A 402 17.19 7.04 -23.12
N CYS A 403 16.78 5.77 -22.96
CA CYS A 403 17.64 4.70 -22.45
C CYS A 403 18.62 4.13 -23.49
N LEU A 404 18.48 4.47 -24.78
CA LEU A 404 19.41 4.00 -25.80
C LEU A 404 20.82 4.57 -25.55
N PRO A 405 21.88 3.77 -25.72
CA PRO A 405 23.24 4.19 -25.37
C PRO A 405 23.73 5.32 -26.29
N GLU A 406 24.18 6.42 -25.70
CA GLU A 406 24.84 7.50 -26.45
C GLU A 406 26.27 7.10 -26.81
N GLY A 407 26.65 7.25 -28.08
CA GLY A 407 28.03 7.05 -28.56
C GLY A 407 28.43 5.60 -28.89
N ASP A 408 27.64 4.60 -28.53
CA ASP A 408 27.81 3.23 -29.02
C ASP A 408 27.20 3.09 -30.42
N GLN A 409 27.94 2.54 -31.39
CA GLN A 409 27.36 2.18 -32.68
C GLN A 409 26.61 0.85 -32.54
N LEU A 410 25.28 0.93 -32.38
CA LEU A 410 24.41 -0.24 -32.53
C LEU A 410 24.42 -0.68 -33.99
N THR A 411 24.75 -1.95 -34.23
CA THR A 411 24.79 -2.56 -35.56
C THR A 411 23.95 -3.83 -35.57
N GLU A 412 23.49 -4.26 -36.74
CA GLU A 412 22.74 -5.52 -36.92
C GLU A 412 23.50 -6.72 -36.32
N LYS A 413 24.82 -6.80 -36.53
CA LYS A 413 25.66 -7.85 -35.95
C LYS A 413 25.69 -7.80 -34.42
N ASN A 414 25.76 -6.61 -33.83
CA ASN A 414 25.83 -6.43 -32.37
C ASN A 414 24.50 -6.77 -31.68
N CYS A 415 23.39 -6.53 -32.39
CA CYS A 415 22.02 -6.73 -31.89
C CYS A 415 21.41 -8.07 -32.37
N ALA A 416 22.18 -8.90 -33.08
CA ALA A 416 21.73 -10.20 -33.54
C ALA A 416 21.54 -11.16 -32.35
N PRO A 417 20.51 -12.04 -32.37
CA PRO A 417 20.33 -13.08 -31.37
C PRO A 417 21.54 -14.00 -31.27
N CYS A 418 21.85 -14.47 -30.07
CA CYS A 418 22.98 -15.38 -29.81
C CYS A 418 22.61 -16.59 -28.95
N ASP A 419 21.33 -17.02 -29.02
CA ASP A 419 20.75 -18.10 -28.22
C ASP A 419 21.01 -17.90 -26.72
N SER A 420 20.92 -16.64 -26.31
CA SER A 420 21.11 -16.21 -24.94
C SER A 420 19.78 -15.86 -24.34
N ARG A 421 19.63 -16.10 -23.04
CA ARG A 421 18.48 -15.58 -22.29
C ARG A 421 18.35 -14.06 -22.37
N TYR A 422 19.40 -13.34 -22.77
CA TYR A 422 19.40 -11.88 -22.93
C TYR A 422 19.10 -11.41 -24.35
N ASP A 423 18.71 -12.29 -25.29
CA ASP A 423 18.47 -11.94 -26.69
C ASP A 423 17.44 -10.80 -26.86
N GLY A 424 16.40 -10.76 -26.04
CA GLY A 424 15.42 -9.66 -26.02
C GLY A 424 16.01 -8.31 -25.61
N GLN A 425 17.06 -8.32 -24.77
CA GLN A 425 17.77 -7.11 -24.36
C GLN A 425 18.86 -6.72 -25.37
N ILE A 426 19.58 -7.70 -25.91
CA ILE A 426 20.60 -7.53 -26.94
C ILE A 426 20.01 -6.92 -28.22
N ALA A 427 18.77 -7.28 -28.58
CA ALA A 427 18.08 -6.69 -29.71
C ALA A 427 17.87 -5.16 -29.60
N VAL A 428 17.96 -4.58 -28.40
CA VAL A 428 17.79 -3.13 -28.16
C VAL A 428 19.12 -2.45 -27.88
N PHE A 429 19.91 -3.02 -26.97
CA PHE A 429 21.12 -2.37 -26.43
C PHE A 429 22.43 -2.94 -26.99
N GLY A 430 22.37 -4.07 -27.69
CA GLY A 430 23.55 -4.77 -28.20
C GLY A 430 24.26 -5.66 -27.18
N ALA A 431 25.00 -6.64 -27.68
CA ALA A 431 25.74 -7.61 -26.88
C ALA A 431 26.87 -6.97 -26.04
N ASP A 432 27.49 -5.90 -26.54
CA ASP A 432 28.56 -5.21 -25.80
C ASP A 432 28.02 -4.49 -24.56
N PHE A 433 26.86 -3.84 -24.68
CA PHE A 433 26.17 -3.24 -23.54
C PHE A 433 25.81 -4.32 -22.51
N GLN A 434 25.24 -5.44 -22.94
CA GLN A 434 24.89 -6.56 -22.07
C GLN A 434 26.10 -7.08 -21.28
N LYS A 435 27.27 -7.18 -21.94
CA LYS A 435 28.51 -7.59 -21.29
C LYS A 435 28.99 -6.59 -20.26
N ARG A 436 28.85 -5.28 -20.50
CA ARG A 436 29.21 -4.23 -19.51
C ARG A 436 28.26 -4.28 -18.31
N LEU A 437 26.97 -4.48 -18.56
CA LEU A 437 25.94 -4.60 -17.51
C LEU A 437 26.21 -5.79 -16.58
N GLY A 438 26.65 -6.93 -17.14
CA GLY A 438 27.02 -8.11 -16.37
C GLY A 438 28.19 -7.91 -15.41
N LYS A 439 29.06 -6.92 -15.64
CA LYS A 439 30.25 -6.67 -14.80
C LYS A 439 30.02 -5.67 -13.68
N GLN A 440 28.83 -5.09 -13.59
CA GLN A 440 28.54 -4.02 -12.65
C GLN A 440 28.50 -4.51 -11.20
N LYS A 441 28.88 -3.64 -10.27
CA LYS A 441 28.82 -3.84 -8.83
C LYS A 441 27.83 -2.89 -8.17
N TYR A 442 26.72 -3.42 -7.66
CA TYR A 442 25.62 -2.61 -7.14
C TYR A 442 25.31 -2.94 -5.69
N PHE A 443 24.95 -1.92 -4.91
CA PHE A 443 24.43 -2.08 -3.55
C PHE A 443 22.94 -1.77 -3.49
N LEU A 444 22.13 -2.78 -3.16
CA LEU A 444 20.69 -2.65 -2.94
C LEU A 444 20.38 -2.58 -1.45
N VAL A 445 19.82 -1.45 -1.03
CA VAL A 445 19.43 -1.21 0.37
C VAL A 445 17.93 -1.40 0.52
N GLY A 446 17.53 -2.52 1.12
CA GLY A 446 16.15 -2.95 1.29
C GLY A 446 15.76 -4.11 0.36
N ALA A 447 15.13 -5.13 0.94
CA ALA A 447 14.61 -6.33 0.28
C ALA A 447 13.09 -6.48 0.49
N GLY A 448 12.39 -5.34 0.68
CA GLY A 448 10.93 -5.26 0.77
C GLY A 448 10.23 -5.35 -0.60
N ALA A 449 9.11 -4.64 -0.76
CA ALA A 449 8.28 -4.69 -1.98
C ALA A 449 9.08 -4.25 -3.23
N ILE A 450 9.61 -3.04 -3.20
CA ILE A 450 10.47 -2.50 -4.27
C ILE A 450 11.71 -3.39 -4.44
N GLY A 451 12.35 -3.81 -3.34
CA GLY A 451 13.57 -4.63 -3.38
C GLY A 451 13.37 -5.97 -4.10
N CYS A 452 12.22 -6.63 -3.89
CA CYS A 452 11.86 -7.85 -4.59
C CYS A 452 11.70 -7.63 -6.11
N GLU A 453 11.01 -6.56 -6.51
CA GLU A 453 10.80 -6.23 -7.92
C GLU A 453 12.12 -5.82 -8.62
N LEU A 454 12.95 -5.04 -7.93
CA LEU A 454 14.28 -4.67 -8.42
C LEU A 454 15.18 -5.89 -8.59
N LEU A 455 15.24 -6.80 -7.62
CA LEU A 455 16.03 -8.02 -7.75
C LEU A 455 15.54 -8.91 -8.90
N LYS A 456 14.22 -9.02 -9.11
CA LYS A 456 13.68 -9.70 -10.30
C LYS A 456 14.16 -9.03 -11.58
N ASN A 457 14.05 -7.70 -11.66
CA ASN A 457 14.52 -6.96 -12.83
C ASN A 457 16.03 -7.11 -13.04
N PHE A 458 16.85 -7.02 -11.99
CA PHE A 458 18.30 -7.22 -12.04
C PHE A 458 18.67 -8.62 -12.55
N ALA A 459 17.94 -9.65 -12.09
CA ALA A 459 18.12 -11.01 -12.59
C ALA A 459 17.75 -11.13 -14.06
N MET A 460 16.64 -10.55 -14.50
CA MET A 460 16.21 -10.64 -15.90
C MET A 460 17.13 -9.85 -16.83
N ILE A 461 17.57 -8.65 -16.43
CA ILE A 461 18.48 -7.83 -17.24
C ILE A 461 19.94 -8.31 -17.17
N GLY A 462 20.25 -9.29 -16.31
CA GLY A 462 21.61 -9.81 -16.15
C GLY A 462 22.59 -8.82 -15.51
N LEU A 463 22.11 -7.92 -14.64
CA LEU A 463 22.98 -7.08 -13.82
C LEU A 463 23.84 -7.97 -12.93
N ALA A 464 25.15 -7.74 -12.89
CA ALA A 464 26.11 -8.55 -12.13
C ALA A 464 26.12 -10.05 -12.50
N ALA A 465 25.64 -10.42 -13.69
CA ALA A 465 25.63 -11.81 -14.15
C ALA A 465 26.89 -12.22 -14.95
N GLY A 466 27.85 -11.31 -15.09
CA GLY A 466 29.13 -11.52 -15.76
C GLY A 466 30.30 -11.56 -14.78
N GLU A 467 31.46 -11.94 -15.29
CA GLU A 467 32.69 -12.06 -14.50
C GLU A 467 33.05 -10.74 -13.79
N GLY A 468 33.21 -10.80 -12.47
CA GLY A 468 33.55 -9.65 -11.63
C GLY A 468 32.37 -8.77 -11.20
N GLY A 469 31.16 -9.02 -11.72
CA GLY A 469 29.94 -8.36 -11.27
C GLY A 469 29.48 -8.86 -9.91
N GLU A 470 28.81 -8.00 -9.14
CA GLU A 470 28.28 -8.34 -7.82
C GLU A 470 27.10 -7.45 -7.42
N ILE A 471 26.04 -8.02 -6.86
CA ILE A 471 24.99 -7.27 -6.17
C ILE A 471 25.08 -7.60 -4.69
N THR A 472 25.39 -6.61 -3.86
CA THR A 472 25.18 -6.74 -2.41
C THR A 472 23.77 -6.26 -2.08
N VAL A 473 22.94 -7.11 -1.47
CA VAL A 473 21.62 -6.73 -0.94
C VAL A 473 21.62 -6.83 0.58
N THR A 474 21.16 -5.78 1.26
CA THR A 474 20.99 -5.80 2.72
C THR A 474 19.59 -5.41 3.15
N ASP A 475 19.06 -6.14 4.14
CA ASP A 475 17.80 -5.86 4.82
C ASP A 475 17.84 -6.55 6.19
N MET A 476 17.57 -5.80 7.25
CA MET A 476 17.58 -6.30 8.64
C MET A 476 16.28 -7.00 9.04
N ASP A 477 15.23 -6.88 8.24
CA ASP A 477 13.93 -7.41 8.56
C ASP A 477 13.79 -8.90 8.23
N ILE A 478 12.87 -9.51 8.98
CA ILE A 478 12.35 -10.84 8.70
C ILE A 478 11.05 -10.75 7.88
N ILE A 479 10.74 -11.83 7.18
CA ILE A 479 9.51 -11.96 6.40
C ILE A 479 8.31 -12.13 7.32
N GLU A 480 7.28 -11.32 7.13
CA GLU A 480 5.98 -11.41 7.81
C GLU A 480 4.86 -11.80 6.84
N LYS A 481 3.73 -12.31 7.37
CA LYS A 481 2.60 -12.77 6.52
C LYS A 481 2.05 -11.64 5.65
N SER A 482 1.93 -10.43 6.20
CA SER A 482 1.46 -9.23 5.49
C SER A 482 2.39 -8.78 4.36
N ASN A 483 3.61 -9.31 4.27
CA ASN A 483 4.54 -9.03 3.20
C ASN A 483 4.20 -9.79 1.92
N LEU A 484 3.65 -11.01 2.04
CA LEU A 484 3.47 -11.95 0.93
C LEU A 484 2.57 -11.41 -0.20
N ASN A 485 1.63 -10.52 0.12
CA ASN A 485 0.75 -9.87 -0.85
C ASN A 485 1.48 -8.93 -1.84
N ARG A 486 2.70 -8.46 -1.54
CA ARG A 486 3.47 -7.56 -2.43
C ARG A 486 4.96 -7.84 -2.54
N GLN A 487 5.45 -8.87 -1.86
CA GLN A 487 6.85 -9.30 -1.85
C GLN A 487 6.93 -10.71 -2.43
N PHE A 488 6.66 -10.81 -3.74
CA PHE A 488 6.35 -12.07 -4.42
C PHE A 488 7.50 -13.07 -4.48
N LEU A 489 8.73 -12.68 -4.10
CA LEU A 489 9.86 -13.61 -3.98
C LEU A 489 9.72 -14.54 -2.77
N PHE A 490 8.85 -14.18 -1.81
CA PHE A 490 8.64 -14.93 -0.57
C PHE A 490 7.46 -15.88 -0.69
N ARG A 491 7.46 -16.94 0.13
CA ARG A 491 6.36 -17.90 0.25
C ARG A 491 5.93 -18.06 1.71
N PRO A 492 4.74 -18.64 1.98
CA PRO A 492 4.28 -18.88 3.35
C PRO A 492 5.30 -19.63 4.23
N GLN A 493 6.06 -20.56 3.67
CA GLN A 493 7.12 -21.29 4.37
C GLN A 493 8.38 -20.46 4.70
N ASP A 494 8.49 -19.24 4.17
CA ASP A 494 9.62 -18.35 4.41
C ASP A 494 9.36 -17.34 5.53
N VAL A 495 8.13 -17.28 6.07
CA VAL A 495 7.79 -16.41 7.19
C VAL A 495 8.74 -16.65 8.36
N SER A 496 9.26 -15.57 8.94
CA SER A 496 10.30 -15.52 9.98
C SER A 496 11.75 -15.74 9.51
N LYS A 497 12.01 -16.00 8.22
CA LYS A 497 13.36 -15.97 7.64
C LYS A 497 13.76 -14.53 7.26
N GLN A 498 15.05 -14.31 7.02
CA GLN A 498 15.60 -13.02 6.60
C GLN A 498 15.15 -12.67 5.17
N LYS A 499 14.68 -11.43 4.95
CA LYS A 499 14.19 -10.99 3.64
C LYS A 499 15.30 -11.07 2.57
N SER A 500 16.46 -10.51 2.86
CA SER A 500 17.60 -10.45 1.92
C SER A 500 18.09 -11.82 1.48
N GLU A 501 18.24 -12.76 2.40
CA GLU A 501 18.69 -14.14 2.12
C GLU A 501 17.71 -14.89 1.21
N VAL A 502 16.41 -14.82 1.52
CA VAL A 502 15.37 -15.50 0.74
C VAL A 502 15.21 -14.84 -0.63
N ALA A 503 15.25 -13.50 -0.71
CA ALA A 503 15.16 -12.77 -1.97
C ALA A 503 16.35 -13.12 -2.89
N ALA A 504 17.58 -13.10 -2.36
CA ALA A 504 18.77 -13.50 -3.10
C ALA A 504 18.68 -14.96 -3.58
N ALA A 505 18.22 -15.88 -2.73
CA ALA A 505 18.01 -17.27 -3.13
C ALA A 505 16.94 -17.43 -4.22
N ALA A 506 15.87 -16.63 -4.18
CA ALA A 506 14.82 -16.64 -5.19
C ALA A 506 15.32 -16.18 -6.56
N VAL A 507 16.06 -15.08 -6.63
CA VAL A 507 16.53 -14.56 -7.92
C VAL A 507 17.68 -15.36 -8.52
N ARG A 508 18.50 -16.05 -7.71
CA ARG A 508 19.46 -17.05 -8.22
C ARG A 508 18.77 -18.24 -8.91
N ARG A 509 17.52 -18.57 -8.53
CA ARG A 509 16.73 -19.58 -9.25
C ARG A 509 16.19 -19.04 -10.58
N MET A 510 15.85 -17.75 -10.64
CA MET A 510 15.40 -17.09 -11.87
C MET A 510 16.55 -16.90 -12.87
N ASN A 511 17.74 -16.56 -12.37
CA ASN A 511 18.96 -16.46 -13.15
C ASN A 511 20.16 -17.05 -12.41
N PRO A 512 20.62 -18.27 -12.76
CA PRO A 512 21.78 -18.90 -12.11
C PRO A 512 23.08 -18.10 -12.23
N ASN A 513 23.20 -17.21 -13.23
CA ASN A 513 24.40 -16.43 -13.45
C ASN A 513 24.48 -15.18 -12.57
N ILE A 514 23.38 -14.73 -11.96
CA ILE A 514 23.38 -13.51 -11.13
C ILE A 514 24.24 -13.72 -9.87
N ASN A 515 25.23 -12.86 -9.66
CA ASN A 515 26.01 -12.85 -8.42
C ASN A 515 25.37 -11.91 -7.40
N VAL A 516 24.69 -12.47 -6.40
CA VAL A 516 24.08 -11.71 -5.30
C VAL A 516 24.67 -12.15 -3.97
N ILE A 517 25.04 -11.20 -3.11
CA ILE A 517 25.46 -11.41 -1.72
C ILE A 517 24.37 -10.83 -0.81
N ALA A 518 23.82 -11.66 0.06
CA ALA A 518 22.81 -11.22 1.02
C ALA A 518 23.44 -10.88 2.37
N GLN A 519 23.04 -9.73 2.92
CA GLN A 519 23.44 -9.24 4.24
C GLN A 519 22.19 -8.84 5.05
N LYS A 520 22.35 -8.70 6.36
CA LYS A 520 21.25 -8.44 7.31
C LYS A 520 21.47 -7.20 8.16
N ASN A 521 22.37 -6.32 7.74
CA ASN A 521 22.77 -5.18 8.52
C ASN A 521 21.84 -4.01 8.21
N GLN A 522 21.40 -3.30 9.25
CA GLN A 522 20.68 -2.05 9.08
C GLN A 522 21.67 -0.98 8.63
N VAL A 523 21.47 -0.40 7.44
CA VAL A 523 22.35 0.66 6.95
C VAL A 523 22.15 1.92 7.78
N GLY A 524 23.24 2.42 8.35
CA GLY A 524 23.26 3.55 9.27
C GLY A 524 24.64 3.71 9.93
N PRO A 525 24.83 4.76 10.76
CA PRO A 525 26.12 5.09 11.37
C PRO A 525 26.79 3.90 12.11
N ASP A 526 26.01 3.08 12.81
CA ASP A 526 26.51 1.94 13.58
C ASP A 526 27.10 0.82 12.70
N THR A 527 26.86 0.84 11.39
CA THR A 527 27.30 -0.20 10.43
C THR A 527 28.32 0.29 9.41
N GLU A 528 28.87 1.49 9.58
CA GLU A 528 29.90 2.03 8.68
C GLU A 528 31.17 1.17 8.63
N HIS A 529 31.43 0.36 9.66
CA HIS A 529 32.52 -0.62 9.64
C HIS A 529 32.29 -1.77 8.63
N PHE A 530 31.04 -2.04 8.24
CA PHE A 530 30.72 -2.93 7.11
C PHE A 530 30.65 -2.16 5.79
N TYR A 531 30.15 -0.92 5.83
CA TYR A 531 29.87 -0.08 4.66
C TYR A 531 30.78 1.17 4.61
N GLY A 532 32.07 0.92 4.77
CA GLY A 532 33.11 1.95 4.81
C GLY A 532 33.65 2.32 3.42
N ASP A 533 34.81 2.95 3.39
CA ASP A 533 35.45 3.48 2.18
C ASP A 533 35.65 2.40 1.11
N ASP A 534 36.29 1.28 1.46
CA ASP A 534 36.60 0.20 0.52
C ASP A 534 35.35 -0.37 -0.15
N PHE A 535 34.27 -0.50 0.63
CA PHE A 535 32.99 -1.01 0.12
C PHE A 535 32.40 -0.04 -0.90
N PHE A 536 32.16 1.22 -0.51
CA PHE A 536 31.52 2.18 -1.40
C PHE A 536 32.38 2.52 -2.62
N LEU A 537 33.69 2.71 -2.44
CA LEU A 537 34.60 3.00 -3.55
C LEU A 537 34.62 1.88 -4.60
N GLY A 538 34.39 0.63 -4.20
CA GLY A 538 34.30 -0.53 -5.08
C GLY A 538 32.97 -0.69 -5.84
N LEU A 539 31.94 0.12 -5.56
CA LEU A 539 30.63 0.06 -6.23
C LEU A 539 30.61 0.89 -7.52
N ASP A 540 29.80 0.46 -8.49
CA ASP A 540 29.42 1.25 -9.65
C ASP A 540 28.15 2.09 -9.40
N GLY A 541 27.26 1.62 -8.52
CA GLY A 541 26.03 2.33 -8.17
C GLY A 541 25.32 1.78 -6.93
N VAL A 542 24.36 2.56 -6.43
CA VAL A 542 23.53 2.22 -5.27
C VAL A 542 22.06 2.33 -5.66
N VAL A 543 21.22 1.46 -5.10
CA VAL A 543 19.77 1.50 -5.27
C VAL A 543 19.11 1.40 -3.90
N SER A 544 18.17 2.31 -3.63
CA SER A 544 17.37 2.30 -2.39
C SER A 544 15.97 1.78 -2.65
N ALA A 545 15.55 0.87 -1.77
CA ALA A 545 14.23 0.26 -1.70
C ALA A 545 13.68 0.37 -0.26
N LEU A 546 13.70 1.60 0.26
CA LEU A 546 13.52 1.93 1.67
C LEU A 546 12.13 2.50 1.97
N ASP A 547 11.66 2.29 3.18
CA ASP A 547 10.32 2.68 3.66
C ASP A 547 10.32 3.85 4.66
N ASN A 548 11.49 4.45 4.94
CA ASN A 548 11.61 5.57 5.85
C ASN A 548 12.64 6.61 5.35
N PHE A 549 12.35 7.88 5.63
CA PHE A 549 13.17 8.99 5.15
C PHE A 549 14.57 9.04 5.79
N GLN A 550 14.71 8.63 7.05
CA GLN A 550 16.00 8.63 7.74
C GLN A 550 17.03 7.73 7.03
N ALA A 551 16.66 6.50 6.68
CA ALA A 551 17.54 5.59 5.97
C ALA A 551 17.83 6.09 4.54
N ARG A 552 16.85 6.69 3.86
CA ARG A 552 17.04 7.29 2.53
C ARG A 552 18.05 8.43 2.57
N ASN A 553 17.91 9.33 3.53
CA ASN A 553 18.83 10.46 3.73
C ASN A 553 20.26 9.95 4.00
N HIS A 554 20.43 8.97 4.90
CA HIS A 554 21.75 8.41 5.18
C HIS A 554 22.38 7.76 3.94
N VAL A 555 21.64 6.94 3.18
CA VAL A 555 22.15 6.35 1.93
C VAL A 555 22.50 7.45 0.91
N GLY A 556 21.66 8.47 0.78
CA GLY A 556 21.91 9.63 -0.08
C GLY A 556 23.20 10.36 0.29
N GLU A 557 23.43 10.63 1.58
CA GLU A 557 24.66 11.26 2.08
C GLU A 557 25.91 10.45 1.75
N ARG A 558 25.86 9.12 1.94
CA ARG A 558 26.99 8.24 1.57
C ARG A 558 27.24 8.25 0.06
N CYS A 559 26.19 8.25 -0.77
CA CYS A 559 26.32 8.33 -2.22
C CYS A 559 26.91 9.66 -2.69
N VAL A 560 26.53 10.78 -2.06
CA VAL A 560 27.14 12.09 -2.32
C VAL A 560 28.62 12.09 -1.91
N HIS A 561 28.93 11.55 -0.73
CA HIS A 561 30.29 11.50 -0.20
C HIS A 561 31.25 10.70 -1.09
N TYR A 562 30.85 9.50 -1.54
CA TYR A 562 31.68 8.62 -2.38
C TYR A 562 31.47 8.81 -3.88
N LEU A 563 30.66 9.80 -4.29
CA LEU A 563 30.34 10.10 -5.69
C LEU A 563 29.79 8.87 -6.42
N LYS A 564 28.83 8.19 -5.80
CA LYS A 564 28.17 7.01 -6.37
C LYS A 564 26.78 7.39 -6.90
N PRO A 565 26.43 7.01 -8.14
CA PRO A 565 25.07 7.15 -8.63
C PRO A 565 24.08 6.43 -7.71
N LEU A 566 22.93 7.05 -7.49
CA LEU A 566 21.86 6.50 -6.66
C LEU A 566 20.54 6.48 -7.43
N LEU A 567 19.89 5.32 -7.44
CA LEU A 567 18.51 5.14 -7.88
C LEU A 567 17.63 5.02 -6.63
N ASP A 568 16.72 5.97 -6.41
CA ASP A 568 15.77 5.96 -5.30
C ASP A 568 14.33 5.84 -5.80
N SER A 569 13.49 5.15 -5.04
CA SER A 569 12.07 5.04 -5.36
C SER A 569 11.22 4.88 -4.10
N GLY A 570 9.96 5.32 -4.20
CA GLY A 570 8.98 5.21 -3.12
C GLY A 570 7.58 4.94 -3.66
N THR A 571 6.75 4.35 -2.81
CA THR A 571 5.34 4.06 -3.10
C THR A 571 4.51 4.36 -1.88
N ASP A 572 3.34 4.96 -2.09
CA ASP A 572 2.30 5.09 -1.08
C ASP A 572 0.95 4.85 -1.76
N GLY A 573 0.31 3.74 -1.40
CA GLY A 573 -0.90 3.30 -2.07
C GLY A 573 -0.73 3.11 -3.59
N THR A 574 -1.52 3.83 -4.37
CA THR A 574 -1.44 3.90 -5.84
C THR A 574 -0.43 4.93 -6.37
N MET A 575 0.14 5.74 -5.48
CA MET A 575 1.15 6.74 -5.83
C MET A 575 2.56 6.13 -5.79
N GLY A 576 3.44 6.64 -6.63
CA GLY A 576 4.84 6.27 -6.62
C GLY A 576 5.72 7.32 -7.26
N ASN A 577 7.00 7.31 -6.88
CA ASN A 577 8.02 8.20 -7.42
C ASN A 577 9.33 7.45 -7.66
N ALA A 578 10.09 7.91 -8.64
CA ALA A 578 11.46 7.47 -8.90
C ALA A 578 12.36 8.70 -9.03
N LEU A 579 13.54 8.63 -8.44
CA LEU A 579 14.55 9.68 -8.40
C LEU A 579 15.91 9.10 -8.79
N VAL A 580 16.65 9.87 -9.57
CA VAL A 580 18.01 9.51 -10.00
C VAL A 580 18.96 10.60 -9.51
N PHE A 581 20.00 10.19 -8.81
CA PHE A 581 21.16 11.02 -8.50
C PHE A 581 22.36 10.56 -9.35
N VAL A 582 22.89 11.47 -10.16
CA VAL A 582 24.12 11.29 -10.93
C VAL A 582 25.14 12.34 -10.46
N PRO A 583 26.31 11.93 -9.97
CA PRO A 583 27.36 12.84 -9.53
C PRO A 583 27.68 13.90 -10.59
N TYR A 584 27.81 15.15 -10.17
CA TYR A 584 28.12 16.32 -11.01
C TYR A 584 27.06 16.70 -12.06
N LEU A 585 25.93 15.97 -12.17
CA LEU A 585 24.91 16.22 -13.19
C LEU A 585 23.55 16.59 -12.58
N THR A 586 23.05 15.81 -11.63
CA THR A 586 21.76 16.08 -11.00
C THR A 586 21.93 16.82 -9.68
N LYS A 587 20.84 17.45 -9.19
CA LYS A 587 20.82 17.95 -7.81
C LYS A 587 21.05 16.79 -6.83
N THR A 588 21.68 17.11 -5.70
CA THR A 588 21.84 16.16 -4.61
C THR A 588 20.47 15.69 -4.13
N HIS A 589 20.39 14.45 -3.65
CA HIS A 589 19.25 13.97 -2.89
C HIS A 589 19.06 14.95 -1.72
N GLY A 590 18.06 15.82 -1.80
CA GLY A 590 17.78 16.79 -0.74
C GLY A 590 17.43 16.04 0.54
N HIS A 591 17.67 16.64 1.70
CA HIS A 591 17.22 16.06 2.96
C HIS A 591 15.70 15.99 2.92
N ILE A 592 15.13 14.78 2.73
CA ILE A 592 13.68 14.62 2.68
C ILE A 592 13.18 14.80 4.11
N GLN A 593 12.39 15.84 4.31
CA GLN A 593 11.67 16.06 5.56
C GLN A 593 10.36 15.29 5.50
N ASP A 594 10.04 14.63 6.61
CA ASP A 594 8.75 13.98 6.76
C ASP A 594 7.68 15.08 6.93
N GLY A 595 6.89 15.30 5.88
CA GLY A 595 5.77 16.24 5.91
C GLY A 595 4.59 15.75 6.74
N ASP A 596 4.55 14.45 7.06
CA ASP A 596 3.48 13.79 7.83
C ASP A 596 3.76 13.73 9.33
N GLY A 597 4.93 14.22 9.77
CA GLY A 597 5.22 14.54 11.17
C GLY A 597 4.36 15.71 11.67
N ARG A 598 3.03 15.60 11.60
CA ARG A 598 2.14 16.47 12.35
C ARG A 598 2.29 16.09 13.81
N ASP A 599 3.25 16.71 14.48
CA ASP A 599 3.31 16.75 15.92
C ASP A 599 2.02 17.41 16.41
N PHE A 600 1.07 16.60 16.88
CA PHE A 600 -0.14 17.12 17.49
C PHE A 600 0.25 17.88 18.77
N PRO A 601 -0.33 19.06 19.01
CA PRO A 601 -0.10 19.79 20.25
C PRO A 601 -0.33 18.88 21.47
N LEU A 602 0.53 19.00 22.47
CA LEU A 602 0.48 18.12 23.65
C LEU A 602 -0.83 18.32 24.42
N CYS A 603 -1.34 19.55 24.50
CA CYS A 603 -2.63 19.84 25.11
C CYS A 603 -3.79 19.15 24.38
N THR A 604 -3.75 19.09 23.04
CA THR A 604 -4.74 18.39 22.20
C THR A 604 -4.71 16.89 22.44
N LEU A 605 -3.52 16.27 22.48
CA LEU A 605 -3.41 14.84 22.75
C LEU A 605 -3.83 14.46 24.18
N ARG A 606 -3.51 15.32 25.15
CA ARG A 606 -3.67 15.00 26.58
C ARG A 606 -5.04 15.33 27.13
N TYR A 607 -5.68 16.42 26.67
CA TYR A 607 -6.90 16.96 27.27
C TYR A 607 -8.02 17.22 26.26
N PHE A 608 -7.70 17.68 25.05
CA PHE A 608 -8.70 18.16 24.09
C PHE A 608 -8.68 17.44 22.73
N PRO A 609 -8.83 16.10 22.68
CA PRO A 609 -8.85 15.38 21.41
C PRO A 609 -10.17 15.65 20.66
N SER A 610 -10.07 16.15 19.43
CA SER A 610 -11.21 16.43 18.56
C SER A 610 -11.51 15.34 17.52
N ASN A 611 -10.51 14.53 17.16
CA ASN A 611 -10.59 13.49 16.13
C ASN A 611 -9.99 12.15 16.60
N ILE A 612 -10.19 11.10 15.80
CA ILE A 612 -9.75 9.74 16.12
C ILE A 612 -8.21 9.63 16.13
N GLN A 613 -7.50 10.35 15.26
CA GLN A 613 -6.04 10.34 15.20
C GLN A 613 -5.42 10.79 16.53
N HIS A 614 -5.97 11.82 17.17
CA HIS A 614 -5.51 12.29 18.47
C HIS A 614 -5.64 11.20 19.54
N THR A 615 -6.78 10.52 19.59
CA THR A 615 -7.01 9.45 20.56
C THR A 615 -6.15 8.20 20.30
N ILE A 616 -5.86 7.89 19.02
CA ILE A 616 -4.95 6.79 18.65
C ILE A 616 -3.52 7.11 19.08
N GLN A 617 -3.04 8.33 18.81
CA GLN A 617 -1.70 8.75 19.23
C GLN A 617 -1.59 8.77 20.76
N TRP A 618 -2.59 9.28 21.47
CA TRP A 618 -2.65 9.21 22.92
C TRP A 618 -2.60 7.77 23.44
N ALA A 619 -3.39 6.85 22.86
CA ALA A 619 -3.41 5.45 23.27
C ALA A 619 -2.07 4.75 22.99
N ARG A 620 -1.40 5.08 21.89
CA ARG A 620 -0.04 4.62 21.58
C ARG A 620 0.97 5.12 22.60
N ASN A 621 0.91 6.40 22.98
CA ASN A 621 1.76 6.96 24.03
C ASN A 621 1.52 6.24 25.37
N GLN A 622 0.26 6.01 25.74
CA GLN A 622 -0.07 5.22 26.95
C GLN A 622 0.54 3.81 26.88
N PHE A 623 0.46 3.13 25.75
CA PHE A 623 1.06 1.80 25.58
C PHE A 623 2.59 1.84 25.76
N GLU A 624 3.27 2.78 25.10
CA GLU A 624 4.73 2.91 25.17
C GLU A 624 5.19 3.26 26.59
N ASP A 625 4.53 4.21 27.24
CA ASP A 625 4.85 4.61 28.61
C ASP A 625 4.63 3.47 29.60
N LEU A 626 3.47 2.78 29.53
CA LEU A 626 3.09 1.74 30.49
C LEU A 626 3.90 0.45 30.35
N PHE A 627 4.19 0.02 29.12
CA PHE A 627 4.70 -1.34 28.87
C PHE A 627 6.11 -1.40 28.28
N LYS A 628 6.65 -0.27 27.80
CA LYS A 628 8.01 -0.18 27.23
C LYS A 628 8.93 0.68 28.10
N ARG A 629 8.69 1.99 28.19
CA ARG A 629 9.59 2.94 28.87
C ARG A 629 9.79 2.58 30.35
N ARG A 630 8.70 2.32 31.09
CA ARG A 630 8.78 1.85 32.49
C ARG A 630 9.69 0.64 32.68
N ALA A 631 9.60 -0.35 31.78
CA ALA A 631 10.43 -1.54 31.85
C ALA A 631 11.89 -1.25 31.47
N GLU A 632 12.12 -0.44 30.44
CA GLU A 632 13.44 0.00 30.00
C GLU A 632 14.18 0.74 31.11
N ASP A 633 13.53 1.71 31.74
CA ASP A 633 14.13 2.55 32.77
C ASP A 633 14.37 1.76 34.06
N THR A 634 13.42 0.90 34.44
CA THR A 634 13.62 -0.04 35.56
C THR A 634 14.83 -0.96 35.30
N ASN A 635 14.96 -1.50 34.08
CA ASN A 635 16.10 -2.35 33.73
C ASN A 635 17.44 -1.60 33.67
N LYS A 636 17.45 -0.37 33.15
CA LYS A 636 18.65 0.48 33.13
C LYS A 636 19.13 0.74 34.54
N PHE A 637 18.22 1.11 35.44
CA PHE A 637 18.55 1.31 36.85
C PHE A 637 19.09 0.06 37.52
N LEU A 638 18.46 -1.10 37.30
CA LEU A 638 18.91 -2.35 37.90
C LEU A 638 20.29 -2.78 37.39
N ARG A 639 20.69 -2.34 36.18
CA ARG A 639 22.03 -2.58 35.62
C ARG A 639 23.06 -1.58 36.13
N ASP A 640 22.69 -0.30 36.20
CA ASP A 640 23.56 0.79 36.64
C ASP A 640 22.76 1.83 37.44
N PRO A 641 22.75 1.71 38.78
CA PRO A 641 22.09 2.68 39.65
C PRO A 641 22.71 4.09 39.58
N THR A 642 23.98 4.22 39.17
CA THR A 642 24.69 5.51 39.14
C THR A 642 24.26 6.40 37.97
N PHE A 643 23.61 5.82 36.96
CA PHE A 643 22.99 6.56 35.85
C PHE A 643 21.98 7.64 36.30
N PHE A 644 21.44 7.50 37.51
CA PHE A 644 20.38 8.35 38.07
C PHE A 644 20.90 9.40 39.06
N GLU A 645 22.22 9.55 39.20
CA GLU A 645 22.84 10.59 40.02
C GLU A 645 22.78 11.99 39.38
N LYS A 646 22.33 12.09 38.11
CA LYS A 646 22.15 13.37 37.42
C LYS A 646 20.89 14.10 37.90
N GLU A 647 21.07 15.32 38.40
CA GLU A 647 19.96 16.21 38.76
C GLU A 647 19.20 16.69 37.51
N GLY A 648 17.88 16.56 37.50
CA GLY A 648 17.02 16.98 36.38
C GLY A 648 15.60 16.43 36.49
N MET A 649 14.64 17.10 35.85
CA MET A 649 13.23 16.68 35.90
C MET A 649 12.98 15.36 35.15
N GLU A 650 13.71 15.10 34.06
CA GLU A 650 13.69 13.79 33.38
C GLU A 650 14.09 12.66 34.34
N THR A 651 15.12 12.87 35.15
CA THR A 651 15.52 11.92 36.19
C THR A 651 14.42 11.73 37.23
N TRP A 652 13.73 12.81 37.64
CA TRP A 652 12.63 12.73 38.60
C TRP A 652 11.42 11.96 38.07
N GLU A 653 10.98 12.25 36.84
CA GLU A 653 9.88 11.53 36.20
C GLU A 653 10.22 10.04 36.06
N MET A 654 11.45 9.73 35.63
CA MET A 654 11.96 8.38 35.51
C MET A 654 11.96 7.66 36.87
N LEU A 655 12.44 8.30 37.95
CA LEU A 655 12.41 7.76 39.32
C LEU A 655 10.98 7.53 39.84
N ASN A 656 10.04 8.40 39.48
CA ASN A 656 8.64 8.25 39.89
C ASN A 656 7.97 7.07 39.15
N GLN A 657 8.23 6.92 37.85
CA GLN A 657 7.77 5.77 37.06
C GLN A 657 8.33 4.44 37.57
N MET A 658 9.60 4.44 37.97
CA MET A 658 10.26 3.33 38.63
C MET A 658 9.63 2.96 39.97
N LYS A 659 9.39 3.95 40.83
CA LYS A 659 8.72 3.77 42.12
C LYS A 659 7.35 3.13 41.97
N MET A 660 6.59 3.52 40.94
CA MET A 660 5.31 2.89 40.61
C MET A 660 5.50 1.44 40.15
N SER A 661 6.44 1.18 39.24
CA SER A 661 6.71 -0.17 38.72
C SER A 661 7.18 -1.16 39.81
N LEU A 662 7.95 -0.67 40.80
CA LEU A 662 8.39 -1.46 41.94
C LEU A 662 7.28 -1.70 42.97
N LYS A 663 6.32 -0.78 43.10
CA LYS A 663 5.15 -0.95 43.98
C LYS A 663 4.06 -1.84 43.39
N GLU A 664 3.89 -1.80 42.07
CA GLU A 664 2.84 -2.50 41.34
C GLU A 664 3.37 -3.83 40.78
N GLN A 665 3.75 -4.78 41.64
CA GLN A 665 4.20 -6.11 41.20
C GLN A 665 3.04 -7.12 41.24
N PRO A 666 2.59 -7.65 40.08
CA PRO A 666 1.55 -8.67 40.05
C PRO A 666 2.11 -10.06 40.36
N HIS A 667 1.36 -10.86 41.13
CA HIS A 667 1.70 -12.25 41.46
C HIS A 667 0.78 -13.26 40.77
N CYS A 668 -0.41 -12.84 40.36
CA CYS A 668 -1.38 -13.69 39.68
C CYS A 668 -2.25 -12.89 38.68
N TRP A 669 -3.10 -13.60 37.91
CA TRP A 669 -4.03 -12.97 36.96
C TRP A 669 -4.97 -11.97 37.65
N ARG A 670 -5.41 -12.26 38.89
CA ARG A 670 -6.29 -11.37 39.65
C ARG A 670 -5.66 -10.00 39.87
N ASP A 671 -4.36 -9.95 40.18
CA ASP A 671 -3.64 -8.69 40.37
C ASP A 671 -3.56 -7.90 39.07
N CYS A 672 -3.35 -8.58 37.94
CA CYS A 672 -3.33 -7.95 36.62
C CYS A 672 -4.70 -7.37 36.22
N VAL A 673 -5.80 -8.06 36.55
CA VAL A 673 -7.17 -7.58 36.31
C VAL A 673 -7.48 -6.38 37.22
N ALA A 674 -7.14 -6.45 38.50
CA ALA A 674 -7.33 -5.36 39.43
C ALA A 674 -6.54 -4.11 39.02
N TRP A 675 -5.29 -4.27 38.57
CA TRP A 675 -4.47 -3.18 38.03
C TRP A 675 -5.11 -2.56 36.79
N ALA A 676 -5.50 -3.37 35.80
CA ALA A 676 -6.13 -2.89 34.58
C ALA A 676 -7.44 -2.14 34.87
N ARG A 677 -8.23 -2.61 35.84
CA ARG A 677 -9.49 -1.94 36.23
C ARG A 677 -9.25 -0.60 36.92
N LYS A 678 -8.23 -0.50 37.79
CA LYS A 678 -7.81 0.78 38.38
C LYS A 678 -7.28 1.75 37.32
N LEU A 679 -6.51 1.24 36.36
CA LEU A 679 -6.04 2.04 35.23
C LEU A 679 -7.19 2.58 34.38
N TRP A 680 -8.18 1.72 34.06
CA TRP A 680 -9.38 2.14 33.33
C TRP A 680 -10.13 3.25 34.07
N GLU A 681 -10.34 3.10 35.38
CA GLU A 681 -11.03 4.13 36.20
C GLU A 681 -10.29 5.47 36.14
N ARG A 682 -8.96 5.42 36.27
CA ARG A 682 -8.14 6.63 36.20
C ARG A 682 -8.33 7.34 34.86
N LEU A 683 -8.08 6.63 33.76
CA LEU A 683 -8.00 7.23 32.42
C LEU A 683 -9.36 7.70 31.89
N PHE A 684 -10.44 6.95 32.14
CA PHE A 684 -11.74 7.19 31.47
C PHE A 684 -12.82 7.73 32.40
N CYS A 685 -12.54 7.83 33.71
CA CYS A 685 -13.46 8.40 34.71
C CYS A 685 -12.79 9.52 35.50
N HIS A 686 -11.77 9.22 36.32
CA HIS A 686 -11.20 10.21 37.25
C HIS A 686 -10.48 11.36 36.55
N ASP A 687 -9.67 11.09 35.53
CA ASP A 687 -8.95 12.13 34.78
C ASP A 687 -9.94 13.04 34.02
N ILE A 688 -11.06 12.47 33.53
CA ILE A 688 -12.15 13.23 32.90
C ILE A 688 -12.90 14.09 33.91
N LEU A 689 -13.22 13.53 35.09
CA LEU A 689 -13.85 14.28 36.18
C LEU A 689 -12.95 15.41 36.68
N GLN A 690 -11.63 15.19 36.74
CA GLN A 690 -10.67 16.24 37.08
C GLN A 690 -10.68 17.34 36.02
N LEU A 691 -10.70 16.98 34.72
CA LEU A 691 -10.80 17.96 33.63
C LEU A 691 -12.09 18.79 33.72
N LEU A 692 -13.24 18.15 33.96
CA LEU A 692 -14.53 18.83 34.14
C LEU A 692 -14.62 19.65 35.42
N TYR A 693 -13.88 19.29 36.48
CA TYR A 693 -13.76 20.11 37.68
C TYR A 693 -12.97 21.40 37.39
N ASN A 694 -11.93 21.31 36.57
CA ASN A 694 -11.12 22.45 36.14
C ASN A 694 -11.86 23.34 35.13
N TYR A 695 -12.57 22.73 34.19
CA TYR A 695 -13.36 23.38 33.14
C TYR A 695 -14.78 22.80 33.11
N PRO A 696 -15.71 23.32 33.93
CA PRO A 696 -17.10 22.86 33.93
C PRO A 696 -17.75 22.94 32.54
N PRO A 697 -18.82 22.17 32.26
CA PRO A 697 -19.52 22.22 30.97
C PRO A 697 -19.98 23.64 30.57
N GLU A 698 -20.33 24.45 31.55
CA GLU A 698 -20.74 25.85 31.43
C GLU A 698 -19.58 26.87 31.46
N HIS A 699 -18.32 26.41 31.43
CA HIS A 699 -17.17 27.30 31.50
C HIS A 699 -17.12 28.24 30.29
N GLU A 700 -16.85 29.51 30.54
CA GLU A 700 -16.68 30.55 29.52
C GLU A 700 -15.22 31.01 29.49
N SER A 701 -14.61 31.03 28.30
CA SER A 701 -13.25 31.55 28.12
C SER A 701 -13.21 33.08 28.21
N SER A 702 -14.30 33.72 27.81
CA SER A 702 -14.59 35.14 28.00
C SER A 702 -16.11 35.34 28.00
N PRO A 703 -16.63 36.48 28.51
CA PRO A 703 -18.08 36.67 28.70
C PRO A 703 -18.89 36.36 27.43
N GLY A 704 -19.73 35.33 27.50
CA GLY A 704 -20.59 34.88 26.40
C GLY A 704 -19.93 33.98 25.34
N LEU A 705 -18.68 33.55 25.55
CA LEU A 705 -17.95 32.62 24.68
C LEU A 705 -17.72 31.29 25.42
N PRO A 706 -18.45 30.22 25.05
CA PRO A 706 -18.27 28.90 25.64
C PRO A 706 -16.86 28.36 25.41
N PHE A 707 -16.22 27.88 26.48
CA PHE A 707 -14.92 27.22 26.41
C PHE A 707 -14.98 25.95 25.55
N TRP A 708 -16.01 25.14 25.76
CA TRP A 708 -16.24 23.91 25.00
C TRP A 708 -16.91 24.20 23.65
N SER A 709 -16.12 24.71 22.70
CA SER A 709 -16.59 24.99 21.34
C SER A 709 -15.51 24.69 20.29
N GLY A 710 -15.92 24.56 19.03
CA GLY A 710 -15.01 24.27 17.92
C GLY A 710 -14.28 22.93 18.10
N SER A 711 -12.95 22.97 18.20
CA SER A 711 -12.09 21.79 18.40
C SER A 711 -12.09 21.28 19.86
N MET A 712 -12.55 22.08 20.83
CA MET A 712 -12.62 21.68 22.23
C MET A 712 -13.98 21.02 22.55
N ARG A 713 -14.04 19.69 22.45
CA ARG A 713 -15.25 18.91 22.72
C ARG A 713 -15.39 18.63 24.22
N CYS A 714 -16.52 18.99 24.82
CA CYS A 714 -16.80 18.70 26.22
C CYS A 714 -16.87 17.19 26.46
N PRO A 715 -15.99 16.60 27.30
CA PRO A 715 -16.00 15.18 27.57
C PRO A 715 -17.09 14.80 28.57
N HIS A 716 -17.38 13.51 28.68
CA HIS A 716 -18.18 12.96 29.76
C HIS A 716 -17.46 11.75 30.36
N GLN A 717 -17.62 11.54 31.67
CA GLN A 717 -17.08 10.35 32.31
C GLN A 717 -17.73 9.09 31.74
N LEU A 718 -16.95 8.02 31.59
CA LEU A 718 -17.48 6.71 31.24
C LEU A 718 -17.84 5.93 32.51
N GLN A 719 -18.96 5.21 32.45
CA GLN A 719 -19.29 4.20 33.45
C GLN A 719 -18.77 2.84 32.99
N PHE A 720 -18.03 2.15 33.86
CA PHE A 720 -17.48 0.85 33.51
C PHE A 720 -18.60 -0.18 33.35
N ASP A 721 -18.55 -0.93 32.25
CA ASP A 721 -19.44 -2.04 31.95
C ASP A 721 -18.65 -3.13 31.24
N TYR A 722 -18.54 -4.31 31.86
CA TYR A 722 -17.80 -5.43 31.29
C TYR A 722 -18.52 -6.10 30.10
N ASN A 723 -19.81 -5.81 29.90
CA ASN A 723 -20.53 -6.23 28.70
C ASN A 723 -20.22 -5.34 27.49
N ASN A 724 -19.69 -4.14 27.72
CA ASN A 724 -19.20 -3.30 26.64
C ASN A 724 -17.89 -3.87 26.08
N THR A 725 -17.89 -4.14 24.78
CA THR A 725 -16.75 -4.76 24.06
C THR A 725 -15.45 -3.97 24.21
N THR A 726 -15.47 -2.64 24.16
CA THR A 726 -14.24 -1.83 24.27
C THR A 726 -13.67 -1.85 25.68
N HIS A 727 -14.54 -1.77 26.69
CA HIS A 727 -14.15 -1.87 28.09
C HIS A 727 -13.56 -3.24 28.42
N LYS A 728 -14.24 -4.31 27.98
CA LYS A 728 -13.76 -5.70 28.13
C LYS A 728 -12.39 -5.88 27.47
N ASN A 729 -12.26 -5.44 26.22
CA ASN A 729 -11.00 -5.55 25.47
C ASN A 729 -9.87 -4.77 26.12
N PHE A 730 -10.12 -3.58 26.66
CA PHE A 730 -9.13 -2.82 27.42
C PHE A 730 -8.63 -3.61 28.63
N ILE A 731 -9.55 -4.11 29.48
CA ILE A 731 -9.18 -4.86 30.69
C ILE A 731 -8.33 -6.08 30.32
N VAL A 732 -8.81 -6.91 29.41
CA VAL A 732 -8.11 -8.13 29.01
C VAL A 732 -6.74 -7.81 28.41
N SER A 733 -6.66 -6.82 27.51
CA SER A 733 -5.40 -6.48 26.85
C SER A 733 -4.39 -5.86 27.82
N ALA A 734 -4.82 -4.91 28.65
CA ALA A 734 -3.96 -4.28 29.66
C ALA A 734 -3.45 -5.32 30.68
N SER A 735 -4.31 -6.23 31.15
CA SER A 735 -3.91 -7.32 32.05
C SER A 735 -2.90 -8.28 31.42
N ARG A 736 -3.12 -8.69 30.15
CA ARG A 736 -2.16 -9.52 29.39
C ARG A 736 -0.80 -8.85 29.25
N LEU A 737 -0.80 -7.57 28.84
CA LEU A 737 0.42 -6.80 28.63
C LEU A 737 1.18 -6.64 29.94
N PHE A 738 0.48 -6.29 31.02
CA PHE A 738 1.06 -6.15 32.35
C PHE A 738 1.67 -7.47 32.84
N ALA A 739 0.92 -8.58 32.79
CA ALA A 739 1.46 -9.90 33.15
C ALA A 739 2.72 -10.23 32.34
N LYS A 740 2.73 -9.95 31.04
CA LYS A 740 3.88 -10.21 30.17
C LYS A 740 5.08 -9.32 30.50
N THR A 741 4.89 -8.03 30.74
CA THR A 741 5.93 -7.10 31.20
C THR A 741 6.52 -7.52 32.55
N HIS A 742 5.80 -8.32 33.35
CA HIS A 742 6.28 -8.92 34.59
C HIS A 742 6.61 -10.42 34.48
N ARG A 743 6.80 -10.97 33.26
CA ARG A 743 7.03 -12.41 32.94
C ARG A 743 6.13 -13.39 33.70
N LEU A 744 4.93 -12.96 34.06
CA LEU A 744 3.99 -13.77 34.78
C LEU A 744 3.28 -14.68 33.79
N LEU A 745 3.45 -16.00 33.94
CA LEU A 745 2.71 -16.97 33.15
C LEU A 745 1.31 -17.12 33.74
N VAL A 746 0.37 -16.39 33.15
CA VAL A 746 -1.03 -16.38 33.58
C VAL A 746 -1.92 -17.06 32.55
N HIS A 747 -2.87 -17.84 33.04
CA HIS A 747 -3.98 -18.32 32.23
C HIS A 747 -5.14 -17.34 32.39
N GLU A 748 -5.68 -16.91 31.25
CA GLU A 748 -6.85 -16.07 31.25
C GLU A 748 -8.06 -16.88 31.65
N ASP A 749 -8.77 -16.38 32.64
CA ASP A 749 -10.01 -16.98 33.10
C ASP A 749 -11.09 -15.90 33.16
N GLU A 750 -12.12 -16.06 32.35
CA GLU A 750 -13.25 -15.14 32.28
C GLU A 750 -14.01 -15.14 33.61
N ALA A 751 -14.15 -16.28 34.28
CA ALA A 751 -14.82 -16.37 35.57
C ALA A 751 -14.06 -15.60 36.65
N THR A 752 -12.74 -15.82 36.77
CA THR A 752 -11.87 -15.05 37.67
C THR A 752 -11.88 -13.56 37.33
N THR A 753 -11.89 -13.20 36.04
CA THR A 753 -11.92 -11.79 35.61
C THR A 753 -13.20 -11.12 36.08
N SER A 754 -14.37 -11.74 35.81
CA SER A 754 -15.66 -11.23 36.27
C SER A 754 -15.73 -11.16 37.80
N GLN A 755 -15.23 -12.16 38.51
CA GLN A 755 -15.21 -12.16 39.97
C GLN A 755 -14.40 -11.00 40.54
N VAL A 756 -13.18 -10.77 40.04
CA VAL A 756 -12.34 -9.65 40.48
C VAL A 756 -13.03 -8.31 40.23
N LEU A 757 -13.66 -8.15 39.06
CA LEU A 757 -14.36 -6.91 38.71
C LEU A 757 -15.59 -6.65 39.61
N LEU A 758 -16.25 -7.69 40.10
CA LEU A 758 -17.37 -7.58 41.05
C LEU A 758 -16.89 -7.28 42.48
N GLU A 759 -15.76 -7.85 42.91
CA GLU A 759 -15.23 -7.72 44.27
C GLU A 759 -14.39 -6.45 44.47
N LEU A 760 -13.85 -5.86 43.39
CA LEU A 760 -12.95 -4.72 43.47
C LEU A 760 -13.70 -3.44 43.84
N HIS A 761 -13.42 -2.93 45.04
CA HIS A 761 -13.92 -1.64 45.48
C HIS A 761 -12.92 -0.55 45.06
N LEU A 762 -13.38 0.40 44.26
CA LEU A 762 -12.59 1.55 43.84
C LEU A 762 -12.92 2.76 44.71
N PRO A 763 -11.92 3.55 45.12
CA PRO A 763 -12.18 4.78 45.88
C PRO A 763 -12.95 5.77 44.98
N PRO A 764 -13.90 6.54 45.55
CA PRO A 764 -14.59 7.58 44.80
C PRO A 764 -13.62 8.68 44.36
N PHE A 765 -13.95 9.36 43.27
CA PHE A 765 -13.20 10.51 42.81
C PHE A 765 -13.28 11.67 43.81
N HIS A 766 -12.13 12.28 44.08
CA HIS A 766 -12.01 13.53 44.83
C HIS A 766 -11.17 14.52 44.01
N PRO A 767 -11.71 15.71 43.68
CA PRO A 767 -11.00 16.68 42.87
C PRO A 767 -9.80 17.26 43.61
N HIS A 768 -8.66 17.31 42.93
CA HIS A 768 -7.46 17.95 43.44
C HIS A 768 -7.55 19.46 43.17
N LYS A 769 -7.50 20.25 44.24
CA LYS A 769 -7.52 21.72 44.15
C LYS A 769 -6.14 22.25 43.74
N GLY A 770 -6.10 23.22 42.83
CA GLY A 770 -4.86 23.90 42.42
C GLY A 770 -4.05 23.19 41.34
N ILE A 771 -4.57 22.13 40.71
CA ILE A 771 -3.98 21.59 39.48
C ILE A 771 -4.26 22.55 38.33
N HIS A 772 -3.20 22.99 37.64
CA HIS A 772 -3.32 23.74 36.39
C HIS A 772 -3.35 22.77 35.21
N ILE A 773 -4.41 22.84 34.39
CA ILE A 773 -4.52 22.11 33.12
C ILE A 773 -4.34 23.15 32.02
N PRO A 774 -3.26 23.09 31.22
CA PRO A 774 -3.03 24.07 30.17
C PRO A 774 -4.04 23.89 29.02
N ALA A 775 -4.67 24.98 28.59
CA ALA A 775 -5.59 25.01 27.45
C ALA A 775 -4.82 25.05 26.11
N THR A 776 -3.61 25.61 26.12
CA THR A 776 -2.70 25.73 24.97
C THR A 776 -1.30 25.23 25.33
N ASP A 777 -0.49 24.87 24.33
CA ASP A 777 0.88 24.43 24.57
C ASP A 777 1.77 25.56 25.14
N GLU A 778 1.43 26.82 24.88
CA GLU A 778 2.12 28.01 25.43
C GLU A 778 1.90 28.17 26.94
N GLU A 779 0.79 27.65 27.46
CA GLU A 779 0.46 27.65 28.90
C GLU A 779 1.13 26.50 29.66
N ILE A 780 1.80 25.58 28.95
CA ILE A 780 2.63 24.56 29.60
C ILE A 780 3.79 25.29 30.28
N PRO A 781 3.93 25.23 31.61
CA PRO A 781 4.93 26.03 32.31
C PRO A 781 6.34 25.77 31.77
N THR A 782 7.06 26.83 31.39
CA THR A 782 8.52 26.79 31.36
C THR A 782 9.01 26.71 32.81
N LEU A 783 9.87 25.74 33.08
CA LEU A 783 10.01 25.12 34.39
C LEU A 783 10.51 26.05 35.50
N PRO A 784 9.86 26.08 36.69
CA PRO A 784 10.54 26.45 37.92
C PRO A 784 11.40 25.29 38.41
N ILE A 785 12.65 25.59 38.76
CA ILE A 785 13.60 24.71 39.43
C ILE A 785 12.93 24.22 40.74
N ALA A 786 12.61 22.93 40.82
CA ALA A 786 12.10 22.34 42.06
C ALA A 786 13.19 22.46 43.14
N SER A 787 12.84 23.07 44.28
CA SER A 787 13.71 23.14 45.45
C SER A 787 14.00 21.75 46.01
N ALA A 788 15.22 21.57 46.48
CA ALA A 788 15.86 20.30 46.89
C ALA A 788 15.17 19.53 48.05
N ASP A 789 14.02 19.98 48.56
CA ASP A 789 13.45 19.48 49.83
C ASP A 789 12.46 18.31 49.70
N ASN A 790 12.16 17.83 48.49
CA ASN A 790 11.20 16.72 48.28
C ASN A 790 11.84 15.36 47.95
N VAL A 791 13.16 15.20 48.09
CA VAL A 791 13.83 13.89 47.93
C VAL A 791 13.69 13.09 49.23
N LEU A 792 12.51 12.50 49.45
CA LEU A 792 12.33 11.46 50.45
C LEU A 792 13.16 10.24 50.04
N PHE A 793 14.23 9.99 50.82
CA PHE A 793 15.08 8.80 50.80
C PHE A 793 14.25 7.53 50.53
N ILE A 794 14.58 6.81 49.46
CA ILE A 794 14.17 5.41 49.27
C ILE A 794 15.22 4.56 49.99
N PRO A 795 14.91 3.90 51.12
CA PRO A 795 15.88 3.03 51.78
C PRO A 795 16.09 1.78 50.92
N TYR A 796 17.29 1.64 50.34
CA TYR A 796 17.72 0.47 49.59
C TYR A 796 18.22 -0.63 50.53
N HIS A 797 17.53 -1.77 50.57
CA HIS A 797 18.17 -3.07 50.78
C HIS A 797 18.30 -3.75 49.41
N SER A 798 19.46 -3.61 48.80
CA SER A 798 19.80 -4.05 47.43
C SER A 798 20.06 -5.55 47.27
N LYS A 799 19.63 -6.42 48.21
CA LYS A 799 19.98 -7.85 48.18
C LYS A 799 18.90 -8.79 47.65
N ASP A 800 17.66 -8.32 47.44
CA ASP A 800 16.54 -9.18 47.00
C ASP A 800 15.89 -8.76 45.66
N LEU A 801 16.43 -7.76 44.94
CA LEU A 801 15.88 -7.31 43.65
C LEU A 801 16.49 -8.08 42.47
N THR A 802 16.01 -9.29 42.21
CA THR A 802 16.37 -10.05 41.00
C THR A 802 15.28 -9.92 39.94
N TRP A 803 15.29 -8.88 39.10
CA TRP A 803 14.35 -8.87 37.97
C TRP A 803 14.72 -7.99 36.76
N PRO A 804 15.21 -8.54 35.64
CA PRO A 804 15.08 -7.84 34.37
C PRO A 804 13.66 -8.02 33.81
N ALA A 805 12.85 -6.96 33.79
CA ALA A 805 11.53 -6.95 33.15
C ALA A 805 11.68 -7.04 31.62
N PRO A 806 10.89 -7.84 30.87
CA PRO A 806 10.91 -7.83 29.41
C PRO A 806 10.27 -6.54 28.89
N ASN A 807 10.98 -5.84 28.00
CA ASN A 807 10.44 -4.67 27.32
C ASN A 807 9.45 -5.13 26.24
N MET A 808 8.27 -4.51 26.19
CA MET A 808 7.32 -4.76 25.11
C MET A 808 7.65 -3.86 23.92
N SER A 809 7.92 -4.48 22.76
CA SER A 809 8.04 -3.79 21.48
C SER A 809 6.68 -3.79 20.79
N PHE A 810 6.24 -2.60 20.35
CA PHE A 810 5.04 -2.45 19.53
C PHE A 810 5.22 -3.23 18.21
N ARG A 811 4.25 -4.09 17.89
CA ARG A 811 4.18 -4.83 16.62
C ARG A 811 2.72 -4.92 16.18
N SER A 812 2.35 -4.17 15.16
CA SER A 812 0.98 -4.08 14.64
C SER A 812 0.47 -5.42 14.07
N ASP A 813 1.35 -6.22 13.46
CA ASP A 813 0.95 -7.34 12.59
C ASP A 813 0.79 -8.70 13.33
N LYS A 814 0.75 -8.72 14.68
CA LYS A 814 0.77 -9.97 15.49
C LYS A 814 -0.58 -10.54 15.95
N ALA A 815 -1.70 -9.94 15.58
CA ALA A 815 -3.03 -10.26 16.13
C ALA A 815 -3.45 -11.75 15.99
N GLY A 816 -2.99 -12.46 14.96
CA GLY A 816 -3.38 -13.85 14.65
C GLY A 816 -2.83 -14.97 15.50
N ARG A 817 -1.69 -14.78 16.17
CA ARG A 817 -0.99 -15.91 16.83
C ARG A 817 -1.76 -16.46 18.03
N THR A 818 -2.69 -15.70 18.60
CA THR A 818 -3.42 -16.07 19.81
C THR A 818 -4.62 -16.99 19.54
N GLN A 819 -5.31 -16.86 18.40
CA GLN A 819 -6.42 -17.74 18.03
C GLN A 819 -5.96 -19.13 17.57
N ALA A 820 -4.83 -19.22 16.84
CA ALA A 820 -4.30 -20.49 16.34
C ALA A 820 -3.82 -21.44 17.47
N ARG A 821 -3.39 -20.90 18.63
CA ARG A 821 -3.04 -21.72 19.80
C ARG A 821 -4.27 -22.23 20.55
N MET A 822 -5.38 -21.49 20.60
CA MET A 822 -6.63 -21.98 21.20
C MET A 822 -7.30 -23.08 20.35
N GLY A 823 -7.16 -23.04 19.02
CA GLY A 823 -7.69 -24.07 18.12
C GLY A 823 -7.00 -25.44 18.24
N LYS A 824 -5.70 -25.47 18.59
CA LYS A 824 -4.96 -26.73 18.82
C LYS A 824 -5.17 -27.32 20.21
N ALA A 825 -5.59 -26.53 21.20
CA ALA A 825 -5.91 -27.01 22.55
C ALA A 825 -7.30 -27.68 22.64
N LYS A 826 -8.21 -27.45 21.69
CA LYS A 826 -9.56 -28.06 21.65
C LYS A 826 -9.67 -29.35 20.82
N ARG A 827 -8.57 -29.86 20.26
CA ARG A 827 -8.52 -31.19 19.58
C ARG A 827 -7.74 -32.25 20.36
N GLY A 828 -7.43 -31.97 21.62
CA GLY A 828 -6.77 -32.90 22.54
C GLY A 828 -7.33 -32.73 23.95
N ALA A 829 -8.63 -32.95 24.11
CA ALA A 829 -9.32 -33.23 25.37
C ALA A 829 -10.55 -34.08 25.03
#